data_AF-H2C9W5-F1
#
_entry.id   AF-H2C9W5-F1
#
_cell.length_a   1.000
_cell.length_b   1.000
_cell.length_c   1.000
_cell.angle_alpha   90.00
_cell.angle_beta   90.00
_cell.angle_gamma   90.00
#
_symmetry.space_group_name_H-M   'P 1'
#
loop_
_entity.id
_entity.type
_entity.pdbx_description
1 polymer ?
#
loop_
_entity_poly.entity_id
_entity_poly.type
_entity_poly.pdbx_seq_one_letter_code
_entity_poly.pdbx_strand_id
1 'polypeptide(L)'
;MRYSTLAKWSYGLKVLVVAEAILFVSPYISRILNLDLPFLPNPFRSPYLLSFVFLISLASLRHSLKAYGLALSLWSVSSVQVLLFPRLQGQLQVGVDFLFVLLVLISSTLLARQNWGWKSLALSLPLYLVSLGLLSLLYLGESSFLSLLSSLERGLFPYSILVQELSTLEGRHWFLSGFLLLVGYVFLSSSYYQKPYSSLRSVGLTFPSIPILTTPVFLFLGYPPFPTLLNLISLVSLPLSLLPKVKAKPLQFGLLTSTVSLTISALLFLLGSGEALVFTASGGSVIPRGLTDPDKVKSKLVEAIKENRHSQAKRFVDFLNSVGISPSQLFCEASRNKNCVLALWLLERYTLSLETCQHLKGVTDCVLYTGRIPTGVNQLLLALQKADRDSSEKLAGLVLAKSQDERTRDVARKILASLTQGKEEPLNLPSLSGWDPNLWINRELYGYKVVKLVGKGGNAYVLLAERGGRQYAIKVPMISSSSKERTRASRLTFLDTAGESSKLQEISSKTEDMVTLYGVFVDQTAIREILTGKVETYLKSPPAIVMEFMGGGDVEGLLREGAVVNSRKWQSVVTFISLRVARALSVIHQEGYVHLDVKTRNIFFSSPPGRTGEEVFSNLLTGRVKAKLGDLGASKRVGDRLDQYTPEYCPVDQVEAMLSGKGANVKMDMYALGATMYKMLTLGSMNPPEVVKYMDDAVEQFFRRGDFKTYLEKAKETYARFYSSLNLPGVDPGLVKVIRELVNPDPERRPAAHQVITELEVILRKLEPRYTV
;
A
#
# COMPACT_ATOMS: atom_id res chain seq x y z
N MET A 1 -37.13 29.47 -12.58
CA MET A 1 -35.66 29.67 -12.57
C MET A 1 -34.97 28.32 -12.45
N ARG A 2 -33.93 28.05 -13.26
CA ARG A 2 -33.08 26.87 -13.07
C ARG A 2 -32.30 27.03 -11.74
N TYR A 3 -32.08 25.94 -11.01
CA TYR A 3 -31.33 25.96 -9.74
C TYR A 3 -29.89 26.49 -9.91
N SER A 4 -29.26 26.30 -11.07
CA SER A 4 -28.00 26.96 -11.44
C SER A 4 -28.07 28.48 -11.36
N THR A 5 -29.15 29.08 -11.86
CA THR A 5 -29.36 30.53 -11.84
C THR A 5 -29.49 31.03 -10.40
N LEU A 6 -30.22 30.28 -9.56
CA LEU A 6 -30.36 30.56 -8.13
C LEU A 6 -29.04 30.44 -7.36
N ALA A 7 -28.20 29.44 -7.68
CA ALA A 7 -26.90 29.27 -7.06
C ALA A 7 -25.92 30.38 -7.44
N LYS A 8 -25.86 30.77 -8.73
CA LYS A 8 -25.06 31.90 -9.21
C LYS A 8 -25.54 33.23 -8.60
N TRP A 9 -26.86 33.43 -8.51
CA TRP A 9 -27.45 34.58 -7.81
C TRP A 9 -27.05 34.62 -6.33
N SER A 10 -27.15 33.49 -5.62
CA SER A 10 -26.73 33.38 -4.22
C SER A 10 -25.26 33.75 -4.06
N TYR A 11 -24.38 33.20 -4.89
CA TYR A 11 -22.95 33.49 -4.86
C TYR A 11 -22.64 34.98 -5.14
N GLY A 12 -23.26 35.54 -6.18
CA GLY A 12 -23.13 36.97 -6.51
C GLY A 12 -23.55 37.88 -5.34
N LEU A 13 -24.61 37.51 -4.62
CA LEU A 13 -25.03 38.23 -3.42
C LEU A 13 -24.01 38.14 -2.27
N LYS A 14 -23.32 36.99 -2.10
CA LYS A 14 -22.25 36.88 -1.08
C LYS A 14 -21.08 37.80 -1.41
N VAL A 15 -20.71 37.86 -2.69
CA VAL A 15 -19.65 38.77 -3.17
C VAL A 15 -20.07 40.23 -2.94
N LEU A 16 -21.33 40.56 -3.19
CA LEU A 16 -21.87 41.90 -2.97
C LEU A 16 -21.83 42.32 -1.49
N VAL A 17 -22.23 41.44 -0.56
CA VAL A 17 -22.14 41.69 0.89
C VAL A 17 -20.69 41.96 1.33
N VAL A 18 -19.73 41.18 0.80
CA VAL A 18 -18.31 41.36 1.13
C VAL A 18 -17.78 42.68 0.54
N ALA A 19 -18.17 43.01 -0.70
CA ALA A 19 -17.78 44.26 -1.35
C ALA A 19 -18.35 45.49 -0.62
N GLU A 20 -19.64 45.49 -0.28
CA GLU A 20 -20.27 46.56 0.52
C GLU A 20 -19.59 46.71 1.88
N ALA A 21 -19.30 45.60 2.57
CA ALA A 21 -18.59 45.64 3.83
C ALA A 21 -17.19 46.25 3.74
N ILE A 22 -16.41 45.88 2.72
CA ILE A 22 -15.07 46.46 2.47
C ILE A 22 -15.20 47.97 2.23
N LEU A 23 -16.19 48.40 1.46
CA LEU A 23 -16.46 49.82 1.22
C LEU A 23 -16.81 50.57 2.52
N PHE A 24 -17.63 50.00 3.41
CA PHE A 24 -17.97 50.62 4.69
C PHE A 24 -16.84 50.64 5.72
N VAL A 25 -15.89 49.70 5.65
CA VAL A 25 -14.69 49.67 6.52
C VAL A 25 -13.55 50.53 5.97
N SER A 26 -13.57 50.84 4.66
CA SER A 26 -12.53 51.61 3.99
C SER A 26 -12.18 52.96 4.65
N PRO A 27 -13.12 53.76 5.22
CA PRO A 27 -12.76 55.01 5.89
C PRO A 27 -11.92 54.81 7.16
N TYR A 28 -12.11 53.68 7.86
CA TYR A 28 -11.31 53.33 9.05
C TYR A 28 -9.93 52.81 8.65
N ILE A 29 -9.84 51.99 7.60
CA ILE A 29 -8.56 51.55 7.02
C ILE A 29 -7.75 52.76 6.53
N SER A 30 -8.41 53.73 5.89
CA SER A 30 -7.81 54.98 5.43
C SER A 30 -7.19 55.76 6.60
N ARG A 31 -7.89 55.85 7.74
CA ARG A 31 -7.37 56.52 8.96
C ARG A 31 -6.19 55.77 9.58
N ILE A 32 -6.22 54.44 9.62
CA ILE A 32 -5.12 53.62 10.16
C ILE A 32 -3.86 53.76 9.30
N LEU A 33 -4.04 53.81 7.98
CA LEU A 33 -2.94 53.82 7.01
C LEU A 33 -2.54 55.23 6.54
N ASN A 34 -3.16 56.28 7.07
CA ASN A 34 -2.99 57.68 6.61
C ASN A 34 -3.14 57.82 5.08
N LEU A 35 -4.12 57.14 4.49
CA LEU A 35 -4.41 57.20 3.06
C LEU A 35 -5.52 58.23 2.80
N ASP A 36 -5.37 59.07 1.76
CA ASP A 36 -6.40 59.98 1.27
C ASP A 36 -7.29 59.26 0.24
N LEU A 37 -8.28 58.49 0.71
CA LEU A 37 -9.27 57.86 -0.16
C LEU A 37 -10.55 58.72 -0.25
N PRO A 38 -11.21 58.81 -1.43
CA PRO A 38 -12.47 59.52 -1.57
C PRO A 38 -13.57 58.86 -0.73
N PHE A 39 -14.15 59.62 0.22
CA PHE A 39 -15.03 59.09 1.25
C PHE A 39 -16.48 58.92 0.77
N LEU A 40 -17.02 57.70 0.90
CA LEU A 40 -18.46 57.49 1.08
C LEU A 40 -18.87 57.99 2.48
N PRO A 41 -20.10 58.51 2.68
CA PRO A 41 -20.58 58.88 4.01
C PRO A 41 -20.47 57.69 4.97
N ASN A 42 -19.78 57.88 6.10
CA ASN A 42 -19.65 56.86 7.14
C ASN A 42 -20.98 56.79 7.90
N PRO A 43 -21.85 55.79 7.64
CA PRO A 43 -23.18 55.77 8.23
C PRO A 43 -23.14 55.40 9.71
N PHE A 44 -22.09 54.66 10.10
CA PHE A 44 -21.89 54.18 11.44
C PHE A 44 -20.89 55.09 12.14
N ARG A 45 -21.40 56.02 12.96
CA ARG A 45 -20.58 56.85 13.86
C ARG A 45 -19.70 56.03 14.82
N SER A 46 -20.02 54.75 15.01
CA SER A 46 -19.33 53.81 15.90
C SER A 46 -18.72 52.64 15.10
N PRO A 47 -17.40 52.41 15.14
CA PRO A 47 -16.76 51.24 14.51
C PRO A 47 -17.27 49.91 15.10
N TYR A 48 -17.83 49.94 16.31
CA TYR A 48 -18.36 48.77 17.03
C TYR A 48 -19.71 48.31 16.49
N LEU A 49 -20.54 49.25 16.09
CA LEU A 49 -21.81 48.93 15.43
C LEU A 49 -21.56 48.42 14.02
N LEU A 50 -20.59 49.02 13.32
CA LEU A 50 -20.13 48.53 12.02
C LEU A 50 -19.58 47.09 12.14
N SER A 51 -18.78 46.78 13.16
CA SER A 51 -18.25 45.44 13.38
C SER A 51 -19.32 44.42 13.75
N PHE A 52 -20.32 44.81 14.54
CA PHE A 52 -21.48 43.97 14.85
C PHE A 52 -22.23 43.60 13.58
N VAL A 53 -22.60 44.61 12.79
CA VAL A 53 -23.36 44.43 11.55
C VAL A 53 -22.53 43.61 10.56
N PHE A 54 -21.22 43.84 10.49
CA PHE A 54 -20.31 43.06 9.64
C PHE A 54 -20.28 41.58 10.02
N LEU A 55 -20.03 41.26 11.30
CA LEU A 55 -19.90 39.87 11.77
C LEU A 55 -21.22 39.11 11.62
N ILE A 56 -22.35 39.76 11.91
CA ILE A 56 -23.69 39.17 11.71
C ILE A 56 -23.99 38.97 10.21
N SER A 57 -23.58 39.91 9.35
CA SER A 57 -23.71 39.79 7.90
C SER A 57 -22.85 38.65 7.34
N LEU A 58 -21.64 38.45 7.88
CA LEU A 58 -20.75 37.37 7.47
C LEU A 58 -21.25 36.00 7.96
N ALA A 59 -21.74 35.95 9.20
CA ALA A 59 -22.39 34.76 9.75
C ALA A 59 -23.63 34.35 8.93
N SER A 60 -24.31 35.33 8.35
CA SER A 60 -25.45 35.10 7.47
C SER A 60 -25.07 34.24 6.25
N LEU A 61 -23.89 34.41 5.65
CA LEU A 61 -23.44 33.61 4.50
C LEU A 61 -23.35 32.10 4.79
N ARG A 62 -23.23 31.75 6.08
CA ARG A 62 -23.13 30.40 6.65
C ARG A 62 -24.40 29.94 7.33
N HIS A 63 -25.50 30.71 7.33
CA HIS A 63 -26.88 30.42 7.79
C HIS A 63 -27.04 29.33 8.88
N SER A 64 -26.19 29.32 9.90
CA SER A 64 -26.15 28.29 10.94
C SER A 64 -26.05 28.95 12.30
N LEU A 65 -26.76 28.40 13.30
CA LEU A 65 -26.74 28.93 14.65
C LEU A 65 -25.30 29.04 15.17
N LYS A 66 -24.45 28.04 14.92
CA LYS A 66 -23.03 28.10 15.28
C LYS A 66 -22.26 29.28 14.66
N ALA A 67 -22.56 29.66 13.42
CA ALA A 67 -21.91 30.81 12.78
C ALA A 67 -22.36 32.14 13.42
N TYR A 68 -23.66 32.29 13.69
CA TYR A 68 -24.18 33.44 14.44
C TYR A 68 -23.65 33.45 15.88
N GLY A 69 -23.54 32.28 16.51
CA GLY A 69 -23.01 32.16 17.86
C GLY A 69 -21.53 32.55 17.95
N LEU A 70 -20.74 32.18 16.95
CA LEU A 70 -19.36 32.64 16.82
C LEU A 70 -19.29 34.16 16.59
N ALA A 71 -20.08 34.72 15.68
CA ALA A 71 -20.12 36.15 15.42
C ALA A 71 -20.50 36.97 16.66
N LEU A 72 -21.52 36.53 17.40
CA LEU A 72 -21.95 37.16 18.66
C LEU A 72 -20.87 37.07 19.73
N SER A 73 -20.22 35.90 19.87
CA SER A 73 -19.18 35.71 20.87
C SER A 73 -17.94 36.56 20.57
N LEU A 74 -17.50 36.58 19.31
CA LEU A 74 -16.37 37.40 18.87
C LEU A 74 -16.65 38.89 19.04
N TRP A 75 -17.84 39.34 18.64
CA TRP A 75 -18.22 40.74 18.83
C TRP A 75 -18.23 41.11 20.32
N SER A 76 -18.84 40.28 21.16
CA SER A 76 -18.97 40.53 22.60
C SER A 76 -17.63 40.53 23.34
N VAL A 77 -16.63 39.78 22.85
CA VAL A 77 -15.24 39.84 23.37
C VAL A 77 -14.51 41.07 22.86
N SER A 78 -14.73 41.47 21.61
CA SER A 78 -14.12 42.67 21.04
C SER A 78 -14.72 43.98 21.59
N SER A 79 -16.00 43.98 21.98
CA SER A 79 -16.69 45.17 22.54
C SER A 79 -16.21 45.52 23.94
N VAL A 80 -15.61 44.58 24.67
CA VAL A 80 -15.05 44.78 26.03
C VAL A 80 -13.86 45.72 26.02
N GLN A 81 -13.02 45.60 24.98
CA GLN A 81 -11.80 46.38 24.79
C GLN A 81 -12.08 47.86 24.50
N VAL A 82 -13.34 48.24 24.38
CA VAL A 82 -13.79 49.57 24.01
C VAL A 82 -14.21 50.37 25.23
N LEU A 83 -14.93 49.69 26.13
CA LEU A 83 -15.43 50.25 27.37
C LEU A 83 -14.32 50.46 28.40
N LEU A 84 -13.20 49.73 28.26
CA LEU A 84 -12.00 49.90 29.08
C LEU A 84 -11.20 51.18 28.76
N PHE A 85 -11.35 51.75 27.57
CA PHE A 85 -10.41 52.74 27.03
C PHE A 85 -10.86 54.21 26.90
N PRO A 86 -12.02 54.69 27.42
CA PRO A 86 -12.22 56.13 27.56
C PRO A 86 -11.14 56.83 28.41
N ARG A 87 -10.26 56.08 29.10
CA ARG A 87 -9.15 56.59 29.93
C ARG A 87 -7.78 56.70 29.25
N LEU A 88 -7.61 56.29 27.99
CA LEU A 88 -6.31 56.28 27.31
C LEU A 88 -6.39 56.97 25.94
N GLN A 89 -6.12 58.28 25.89
CA GLN A 89 -6.01 59.04 24.63
C GLN A 89 -4.61 58.92 24.01
N GLY A 90 -4.51 58.90 22.67
CA GLY A 90 -3.25 59.08 21.91
C GLY A 90 -2.86 57.90 21.00
N GLN A 91 -1.56 57.68 20.79
CA GLN A 91 -0.97 56.68 19.87
C GLN A 91 -1.44 55.23 20.10
N LEU A 92 -2.03 54.92 21.25
CA LEU A 92 -2.60 53.61 21.57
C LEU A 92 -3.89 53.31 20.76
N GLN A 93 -4.60 54.33 20.27
CA GLN A 93 -5.82 54.18 19.45
C GLN A 93 -5.54 53.44 18.14
N VAL A 94 -4.40 53.73 17.48
CA VAL A 94 -3.98 53.08 16.23
C VAL A 94 -3.67 51.59 16.45
N GLY A 95 -3.10 51.25 17.61
CA GLY A 95 -2.86 49.86 18.02
C GLY A 95 -4.16 49.08 18.23
N VAL A 96 -5.19 49.72 18.78
CA VAL A 96 -6.53 49.15 18.94
C VAL A 96 -7.21 48.94 17.59
N ASP A 97 -7.14 49.94 16.70
CA ASP A 97 -7.68 49.83 15.34
C ASP A 97 -6.98 48.72 14.53
N PHE A 98 -5.67 48.53 14.74
CA PHE A 98 -4.90 47.42 14.14
C PHE A 98 -5.30 46.05 14.70
N LEU A 99 -5.42 45.93 16.02
CA LEU A 99 -5.86 44.69 16.67
C LEU A 99 -7.29 44.31 16.23
N PHE A 100 -8.15 45.32 16.07
CA PHE A 100 -9.50 45.20 15.54
C PHE A 100 -9.51 44.65 14.11
N VAL A 101 -8.73 45.23 13.20
CA VAL A 101 -8.60 44.75 11.81
C VAL A 101 -8.05 43.31 11.78
N LEU A 102 -7.06 43.01 12.62
CA LEU A 102 -6.47 41.67 12.73
C LEU A 102 -7.50 40.63 13.21
N LEU A 103 -8.29 40.96 14.25
CA LEU A 103 -9.35 40.09 14.76
C LEU A 103 -10.46 39.88 13.71
N VAL A 104 -10.82 40.90 12.95
CA VAL A 104 -11.78 40.80 11.83
C VAL A 104 -11.23 39.88 10.72
N LEU A 105 -9.94 39.96 10.39
CA LEU A 105 -9.29 39.06 9.41
C LEU A 105 -9.18 37.61 9.90
N ILE A 106 -8.79 37.41 11.16
CA ILE A 106 -8.66 36.07 11.77
C ILE A 106 -10.05 35.42 11.93
N SER A 107 -11.05 36.17 12.35
CA SER A 107 -12.42 35.66 12.46
C SER A 107 -13.01 35.30 11.09
N SER A 108 -12.72 36.10 10.06
CA SER A 108 -13.11 35.83 8.67
C SER A 108 -12.48 34.54 8.13
N THR A 109 -11.20 34.29 8.44
CA THR A 109 -10.49 33.05 8.05
C THR A 109 -10.93 31.82 8.84
N LEU A 110 -11.25 31.98 10.13
CA LEU A 110 -11.85 30.90 10.92
C LEU A 110 -13.24 30.55 10.39
N LEU A 111 -14.11 31.54 10.15
CA LEU A 111 -15.43 31.33 9.54
C LEU A 111 -15.36 30.69 8.13
N ALA A 112 -14.21 30.70 7.46
CA ALA A 112 -13.97 30.01 6.19
C ALA A 112 -13.69 28.50 6.32
N ARG A 113 -13.22 27.98 7.47
CA ARG A 113 -12.93 26.54 7.67
C ARG A 113 -14.21 25.71 7.89
N GLN A 114 -14.28 24.51 7.31
CA GLN A 114 -15.55 23.79 7.03
C GLN A 114 -15.95 22.75 8.10
N ASN A 115 -15.10 22.37 9.05
CA ASN A 115 -15.35 21.24 9.97
C ASN A 115 -15.39 21.66 11.45
N TRP A 116 -16.59 22.02 11.94
CA TRP A 116 -16.83 22.40 13.33
C TRP A 116 -17.60 21.31 14.09
N GLY A 117 -16.85 20.31 14.56
CA GLY A 117 -17.33 19.19 15.38
C GLY A 117 -17.22 19.44 16.89
N TRP A 118 -17.13 18.37 17.69
CA TRP A 118 -16.98 18.43 19.16
C TRP A 118 -15.79 19.27 19.65
N LYS A 119 -14.73 19.36 18.84
CA LYS A 119 -13.53 20.16 19.13
C LYS A 119 -13.84 21.66 19.28
N SER A 120 -14.90 22.18 18.65
CA SER A 120 -15.29 23.59 18.79
C SER A 120 -15.94 23.90 20.13
N LEU A 121 -16.64 22.92 20.71
CA LEU A 121 -17.39 23.05 21.97
C LEU A 121 -16.44 22.96 23.17
N ALA A 122 -15.42 22.10 23.08
CA ALA A 122 -14.32 22.02 24.05
C ALA A 122 -13.46 23.30 24.11
N LEU A 123 -13.37 24.04 23.00
CA LEU A 123 -12.66 25.32 22.95
C LEU A 123 -13.53 26.49 23.43
N SER A 124 -14.83 26.48 23.14
CA SER A 124 -15.73 27.62 23.39
C SER A 124 -16.14 27.78 24.86
N LEU A 125 -16.23 26.69 25.63
CA LEU A 125 -16.65 26.75 27.04
C LEU A 125 -15.62 27.45 27.94
N PRO A 126 -14.31 27.13 27.86
CA PRO A 126 -13.28 27.87 28.60
C PRO A 126 -13.19 29.33 28.16
N LEU A 127 -13.25 29.59 26.84
CA LEU A 127 -13.26 30.96 26.30
C LEU A 127 -14.46 31.76 26.82
N TYR A 128 -15.65 31.16 26.89
CA TYR A 128 -16.85 31.80 27.42
C TYR A 128 -16.72 32.13 28.92
N LEU A 129 -16.30 31.16 29.74
CA LEU A 129 -16.16 31.35 31.19
C LEU A 129 -15.08 32.38 31.54
N VAL A 130 -13.94 32.33 30.83
CA VAL A 130 -12.84 33.31 31.00
C VAL A 130 -13.29 34.69 30.54
N SER A 131 -13.97 34.81 29.39
CA SER A 131 -14.42 36.11 28.89
C SER A 131 -15.48 36.73 29.78
N LEU A 132 -16.47 35.94 30.24
CA LEU A 132 -17.53 36.40 31.14
C LEU A 132 -16.96 36.79 32.52
N GLY A 133 -15.99 36.03 33.03
CA GLY A 133 -15.27 36.33 34.27
C GLY A 133 -14.47 37.62 34.16
N LEU A 134 -13.69 37.79 33.09
CA LEU A 134 -12.97 39.05 32.80
C LEU A 134 -13.93 40.23 32.62
N LEU A 135 -15.02 40.03 31.86
CA LEU A 135 -16.01 41.05 31.61
C LEU A 135 -16.60 41.61 32.92
N SER A 136 -16.94 40.70 33.84
CA SER A 136 -17.58 41.05 35.11
C SER A 136 -16.59 41.63 36.14
N LEU A 137 -15.35 41.16 36.19
CA LEU A 137 -14.27 41.72 37.02
C LEU A 137 -13.88 43.14 36.60
N LEU A 138 -13.79 43.38 35.29
CA LEU A 138 -13.35 44.66 34.74
C LEU A 138 -14.44 45.76 34.86
N TYR A 139 -15.72 45.39 34.83
CA TYR A 139 -16.81 46.36 34.90
C TYR A 139 -17.15 46.80 36.33
N LEU A 140 -17.32 45.85 37.24
CA LEU A 140 -17.81 46.12 38.59
C LEU A 140 -16.70 46.64 39.53
N GLY A 141 -15.44 46.52 39.12
CA GLY A 141 -14.29 46.63 40.01
C GLY A 141 -14.24 45.44 40.99
N GLU A 142 -13.05 45.19 41.54
CA GLU A 142 -12.79 44.01 42.38
C GLU A 142 -13.75 43.90 43.57
N SER A 143 -14.05 45.04 44.23
CA SER A 143 -14.93 45.10 45.40
C SER A 143 -16.41 44.84 45.11
N SER A 144 -16.95 45.40 44.02
CA SER A 144 -18.38 45.27 43.70
C SER A 144 -18.67 43.95 43.00
N PHE A 145 -17.69 43.36 42.30
CA PHE A 145 -17.78 42.00 41.77
C PHE A 145 -17.85 40.96 42.90
N LEU A 146 -16.99 41.10 43.92
CA LEU A 146 -17.02 40.23 45.10
C LEU A 146 -18.32 40.39 45.91
N SER A 147 -18.86 41.61 46.02
CA SER A 147 -20.14 41.83 46.71
C SER A 147 -21.32 41.20 45.95
N LEU A 148 -21.33 41.28 44.61
CA LEU A 148 -22.31 40.63 43.75
C LEU A 148 -22.27 39.10 43.88
N LEU A 149 -21.07 38.50 43.85
CA LEU A 149 -20.88 37.06 44.03
C LEU A 149 -21.38 36.59 45.40
N SER A 150 -21.03 37.31 46.46
CA SER A 150 -21.46 37.00 47.82
C SER A 150 -22.98 37.15 48.03
N SER A 151 -23.64 38.05 47.29
CA SER A 151 -25.08 38.26 47.33
C SER A 151 -25.84 37.14 46.60
N LEU A 152 -25.30 36.68 45.46
CA LEU A 152 -25.81 35.54 44.70
C LEU A 152 -25.65 34.22 45.48
N GLU A 153 -24.54 34.03 46.19
CA GLU A 153 -24.31 32.87 47.07
C GLU A 153 -25.32 32.81 48.22
N ARG A 154 -25.79 33.97 48.69
CA ARG A 154 -26.85 34.10 49.70
C ARG A 154 -28.27 34.09 49.13
N GLY A 155 -28.44 33.88 47.82
CA GLY A 155 -29.74 33.80 47.16
C GLY A 155 -30.52 35.12 47.03
N LEU A 156 -29.88 36.28 47.29
CA LEU A 156 -30.50 37.59 47.18
C LEU A 156 -30.19 38.20 45.80
N PHE A 157 -31.22 38.50 45.00
CA PHE A 157 -31.05 39.11 43.69
C PHE A 157 -30.95 40.65 43.83
N PRO A 158 -29.81 41.30 43.49
CA PRO A 158 -29.58 42.72 43.78
C PRO A 158 -30.25 43.61 42.73
N TYR A 159 -31.58 43.72 42.80
CA TYR A 159 -32.40 44.45 41.82
C TYR A 159 -32.02 45.94 41.70
N SER A 160 -31.77 46.62 42.82
CA SER A 160 -31.44 48.06 42.84
C SER A 160 -30.10 48.37 42.15
N ILE A 161 -29.09 47.54 42.37
CA ILE A 161 -27.77 47.66 41.74
C ILE A 161 -27.90 47.46 40.23
N LEU A 162 -28.64 46.42 39.81
CA LEU A 162 -28.86 46.16 38.38
C LEU A 162 -29.57 47.34 37.67
N VAL A 163 -30.60 47.93 38.31
CA VAL A 163 -31.33 49.08 37.75
C VAL A 163 -30.44 50.33 37.67
N GLN A 164 -29.62 50.58 38.70
CA GLN A 164 -28.70 51.71 38.71
C GLN A 164 -27.62 51.56 37.63
N GLU A 165 -27.04 50.38 37.46
CA GLU A 165 -26.03 50.11 36.42
C GLU A 165 -26.62 50.23 35.00
N LEU A 166 -27.82 49.70 34.77
CA LEU A 166 -28.54 49.80 33.49
C LEU A 166 -28.97 51.24 33.13
N SER A 167 -28.95 52.17 34.09
CA SER A 167 -29.25 53.58 33.81
C SER A 167 -28.10 54.28 33.06
N THR A 168 -26.87 53.80 33.22
CA THR A 168 -25.67 54.35 32.56
C THR A 168 -25.51 53.81 31.14
N LEU A 169 -24.82 54.55 30.27
CA LEU A 169 -24.51 54.09 28.90
C LEU A 169 -23.55 52.88 28.95
N GLU A 170 -22.55 52.94 29.83
CA GLU A 170 -21.56 51.87 30.01
C GLU A 170 -22.23 50.58 30.50
N GLY A 171 -23.04 50.65 31.56
CA GLY A 171 -23.74 49.47 32.08
C GLY A 171 -24.73 48.86 31.11
N ARG A 172 -25.34 49.67 30.25
CA ARG A 172 -26.08 49.17 29.09
C ARG A 172 -25.15 48.36 28.16
N HIS A 173 -24.03 48.91 27.72
CA HIS A 173 -23.11 48.17 26.84
C HIS A 173 -22.60 46.85 27.43
N TRP A 174 -22.30 46.82 28.73
CA TRP A 174 -21.85 45.62 29.43
C TRP A 174 -22.94 44.56 29.53
N PHE A 175 -24.16 44.96 29.90
CA PHE A 175 -25.32 44.08 29.93
C PHE A 175 -25.60 43.48 28.54
N LEU A 176 -25.58 44.32 27.50
CA LEU A 176 -25.80 43.89 26.13
C LEU A 176 -24.72 42.90 25.66
N SER A 177 -23.45 43.17 25.97
CA SER A 177 -22.34 42.29 25.61
C SER A 177 -22.41 40.94 26.33
N GLY A 178 -22.74 40.94 27.64
CA GLY A 178 -22.95 39.70 28.40
C GLY A 178 -24.14 38.89 27.90
N PHE A 179 -25.25 39.55 27.58
CA PHE A 179 -26.44 38.91 27.00
C PHE A 179 -26.13 38.29 25.63
N LEU A 180 -25.48 39.02 24.73
CA LEU A 180 -25.13 38.52 23.41
C LEU A 180 -24.07 37.41 23.46
N LEU A 181 -23.14 37.45 24.42
CA LEU A 181 -22.19 36.37 24.67
C LEU A 181 -22.92 35.09 25.13
N LEU A 182 -23.92 35.20 26.01
CA LEU A 182 -24.75 34.08 26.47
C LEU A 182 -25.56 33.48 25.30
N VAL A 183 -26.22 34.33 24.50
CA VAL A 183 -26.91 33.90 23.28
C VAL A 183 -25.93 33.22 22.32
N GLY A 184 -24.72 33.76 22.19
CA GLY A 184 -23.64 33.22 21.38
C GLY A 184 -23.23 31.81 21.82
N TYR A 185 -23.06 31.60 23.12
CA TYR A 185 -22.75 30.30 23.73
C TYR A 185 -23.87 29.27 23.53
N VAL A 186 -25.14 29.66 23.72
CA VAL A 186 -26.30 28.77 23.45
C VAL A 186 -26.32 28.34 21.98
N PHE A 187 -26.02 29.27 21.07
CA PHE A 187 -25.98 28.97 19.64
C PHE A 187 -24.80 28.08 19.22
N LEU A 188 -23.65 28.19 19.90
CA LEU A 188 -22.49 27.34 19.70
C LEU A 188 -22.67 25.93 20.29
N SER A 189 -23.36 25.82 21.43
CA SER A 189 -23.64 24.57 22.15
C SER A 189 -24.83 23.78 21.57
N SER A 190 -25.65 24.40 20.72
CA SER A 190 -26.75 23.74 20.02
C SER A 190 -26.29 22.55 19.17
N SER A 191 -26.84 21.36 19.49
CA SER A 191 -26.56 20.09 18.79
C SER A 191 -27.29 20.02 17.44
N TYR A 192 -26.68 19.36 16.46
CA TYR A 192 -27.18 19.27 15.08
C TYR A 192 -28.51 18.48 14.95
N TYR A 193 -29.01 17.85 16.02
CA TYR A 193 -30.06 16.82 15.97
C TYR A 193 -31.46 17.22 16.49
N GLN A 194 -31.69 18.46 16.91
CA GLN A 194 -33.04 18.83 17.40
C GLN A 194 -34.01 19.23 16.27
N LYS A 195 -35.08 18.43 16.12
CA LYS A 195 -36.17 18.55 15.13
C LYS A 195 -36.98 19.87 15.13
N PRO A 196 -37.13 20.68 16.19
CA PRO A 196 -37.92 21.93 16.12
C PRO A 196 -37.32 22.96 15.15
N TYR A 197 -35.99 22.97 15.02
CA TYR A 197 -35.27 23.97 14.22
C TYR A 197 -35.05 23.55 12.75
N SER A 198 -35.27 22.29 12.40
CA SER A 198 -35.18 21.83 11.01
C SER A 198 -36.32 22.40 10.16
N SER A 199 -37.51 22.52 10.75
CA SER A 199 -38.69 23.20 10.19
C SER A 199 -38.46 24.69 9.98
N LEU A 200 -37.72 25.33 10.90
CA LEU A 200 -37.36 26.75 10.81
C LEU A 200 -36.32 27.01 9.69
N ARG A 201 -35.44 26.04 9.43
CA ARG A 201 -34.37 26.10 8.41
C ARG A 201 -34.87 26.01 6.96
N SER A 202 -36.05 25.44 6.74
CA SER A 202 -36.64 25.28 5.39
C SER A 202 -37.37 26.52 4.88
N VAL A 203 -37.67 27.48 5.75
CA VAL A 203 -38.52 28.65 5.44
C VAL A 203 -37.75 29.97 5.47
N GLY A 204 -36.41 29.94 5.50
CA GLY A 204 -35.60 31.15 5.41
C GLY A 204 -35.53 31.98 6.70
N LEU A 205 -35.53 31.35 7.89
CA LEU A 205 -35.42 32.08 9.17
C LEU A 205 -34.18 32.96 9.33
N THR A 206 -33.17 32.80 8.47
CA THR A 206 -32.03 33.71 8.46
C THR A 206 -32.43 35.14 8.08
N PHE A 207 -33.50 35.31 7.30
CA PHE A 207 -34.06 36.60 6.94
C PHE A 207 -34.56 37.42 8.15
N PRO A 208 -35.45 36.91 9.03
CA PRO A 208 -35.84 37.63 10.24
C PRO A 208 -34.77 37.63 11.34
N SER A 209 -33.82 36.67 11.36
CA SER A 209 -32.81 36.60 12.42
C SER A 209 -31.85 37.79 12.47
N ILE A 210 -31.54 38.38 11.31
CA ILE A 210 -30.63 39.52 11.21
C ILE A 210 -31.31 40.77 11.82
N PRO A 211 -32.51 41.19 11.37
CA PRO A 211 -33.30 42.21 12.04
C PRO A 211 -33.55 41.93 13.53
N ILE A 212 -33.87 40.70 13.93
CA ILE A 212 -34.10 40.34 15.35
C ILE A 212 -32.86 40.57 16.21
N LEU A 213 -31.66 40.29 15.70
CA LEU A 213 -30.42 40.47 16.44
C LEU A 213 -29.90 41.91 16.38
N THR A 214 -30.11 42.60 15.26
CA THR A 214 -29.60 43.96 15.07
C THR A 214 -30.49 45.04 15.67
N THR A 215 -31.81 44.90 15.58
CA THR A 215 -32.77 45.93 16.02
C THR A 215 -32.68 46.25 17.52
N PRO A 216 -32.62 45.26 18.43
CA PRO A 216 -32.42 45.55 19.85
C PRO A 216 -31.10 46.27 20.09
N VAL A 217 -30.02 45.89 19.40
CA VAL A 217 -28.71 46.55 19.51
C VAL A 217 -28.80 48.01 19.06
N PHE A 218 -29.42 48.31 17.92
CA PHE A 218 -29.61 49.69 17.45
C PHE A 218 -30.40 50.55 18.45
N LEU A 219 -31.51 50.01 18.99
CA LEU A 219 -32.33 50.70 19.98
C LEU A 219 -31.60 50.90 21.31
N PHE A 220 -30.88 49.88 21.77
CA PHE A 220 -30.15 49.90 23.04
C PHE A 220 -28.96 50.87 22.99
N LEU A 221 -28.42 51.13 21.79
CA LEU A 221 -27.34 52.07 21.53
C LEU A 221 -27.82 53.49 21.13
N GLY A 222 -29.14 53.76 21.18
CA GLY A 222 -29.69 55.10 20.98
C GLY A 222 -29.77 55.59 19.53
N TYR A 223 -29.78 54.68 18.54
CA TYR A 223 -29.96 55.03 17.13
C TYR A 223 -31.45 55.34 16.81
N PRO A 224 -31.75 56.20 15.82
CA PRO A 224 -33.11 56.66 15.53
C PRO A 224 -34.06 55.51 15.14
N PRO A 225 -35.38 55.66 15.35
CA PRO A 225 -36.37 54.59 15.18
C PRO A 225 -36.75 54.27 13.72
N PHE A 226 -36.42 55.13 12.76
CA PHE A 226 -36.88 55.00 11.37
C PHE A 226 -36.31 53.74 10.66
N PRO A 227 -35.00 53.40 10.80
CA PRO A 227 -34.46 52.12 10.32
C PRO A 227 -34.98 50.91 11.12
N THR A 228 -35.39 51.12 12.38
CA THR A 228 -36.01 50.12 13.26
C THR A 228 -37.38 49.67 12.74
N LEU A 229 -38.16 50.60 12.17
CA LEU A 229 -39.48 50.31 11.58
C LEU A 229 -39.39 49.43 10.33
N LEU A 230 -38.37 49.64 9.48
CA LEU A 230 -38.11 48.79 8.31
C LEU A 230 -37.70 47.36 8.72
N ASN A 231 -36.96 47.21 9.82
CA ASN A 231 -36.62 45.91 10.37
C ASN A 231 -37.85 45.17 10.98
N LEU A 232 -38.81 45.91 11.52
CA LEU A 232 -40.11 45.40 11.99
C LEU A 232 -40.96 44.84 10.84
N ILE A 233 -40.87 45.40 9.63
CA ILE A 233 -41.56 44.85 8.44
C ILE A 233 -40.99 43.46 8.09
N SER A 234 -39.69 43.24 8.25
CA SER A 234 -39.06 41.93 8.07
C SER A 234 -39.54 40.89 9.09
N LEU A 235 -39.98 41.29 10.29
CA LEU A 235 -40.55 40.41 11.31
C LEU A 235 -41.93 39.86 10.90
N VAL A 236 -42.71 40.62 10.11
CA VAL A 236 -44.03 40.20 9.59
C VAL A 236 -43.90 39.03 8.60
N SER A 237 -42.74 38.89 7.95
CA SER A 237 -42.46 37.77 7.03
C SER A 237 -42.51 36.40 7.72
N LEU A 238 -42.20 36.33 9.03
CA LEU A 238 -42.14 35.10 9.80
C LEU A 238 -43.53 34.42 9.93
N PRO A 239 -44.59 35.07 10.44
CA PRO A 239 -45.93 34.49 10.48
C PRO A 239 -46.52 34.24 9.08
N LEU A 240 -46.25 35.11 8.10
CA LEU A 240 -46.66 34.91 6.70
C LEU A 240 -46.09 33.61 6.11
N SER A 241 -44.84 33.29 6.46
CA SER A 241 -44.15 32.09 5.99
C SER A 241 -44.75 30.77 6.51
N LEU A 242 -45.51 30.83 7.62
CA LEU A 242 -46.16 29.68 8.24
C LEU A 242 -47.54 29.36 7.63
N LEU A 243 -48.09 30.24 6.80
CA LEU A 243 -49.37 30.01 6.13
C LEU A 243 -49.31 28.80 5.20
N PRO A 244 -50.29 27.88 5.21
CA PRO A 244 -50.24 26.63 4.43
C PRO A 244 -50.00 26.84 2.92
N LYS A 245 -50.62 27.87 2.32
CA LYS A 245 -50.44 28.22 0.90
C LYS A 245 -49.03 28.71 0.57
N VAL A 246 -48.40 29.41 1.51
CA VAL A 246 -47.02 29.95 1.37
C VAL A 246 -46.00 28.85 1.63
N LYS A 247 -46.25 28.01 2.65
CA LYS A 247 -45.49 26.80 2.98
C LYS A 247 -45.43 25.81 1.81
N ALA A 248 -46.45 25.77 0.95
CA ALA A 248 -46.48 24.94 -0.26
C ALA A 248 -45.57 25.47 -1.39
N LYS A 249 -45.19 26.75 -1.38
CA LYS A 249 -44.37 27.41 -2.42
C LYS A 249 -43.20 28.22 -1.83
N PRO A 250 -42.31 27.59 -1.03
CA PRO A 250 -41.28 28.30 -0.26
C PRO A 250 -40.26 29.04 -1.13
N LEU A 251 -39.99 28.54 -2.34
CA LEU A 251 -39.04 29.16 -3.27
C LEU A 251 -39.54 30.50 -3.82
N GLN A 252 -40.83 30.58 -4.16
CA GLN A 252 -41.42 31.81 -4.73
C GLN A 252 -41.49 32.91 -3.67
N PHE A 253 -41.89 32.54 -2.46
CA PHE A 253 -41.90 33.46 -1.33
C PHE A 253 -40.50 33.94 -0.95
N GLY A 254 -39.51 33.05 -0.97
CA GLY A 254 -38.12 33.39 -0.68
C GLY A 254 -37.48 34.31 -1.72
N LEU A 255 -37.78 34.10 -3.01
CA LEU A 255 -37.34 35.00 -4.07
C LEU A 255 -37.97 36.39 -3.95
N LEU A 256 -39.27 36.46 -3.67
CA LEU A 256 -39.97 37.74 -3.49
C LEU A 256 -39.38 38.56 -2.34
N THR A 257 -39.21 37.94 -1.18
CA THR A 257 -38.66 38.60 0.01
C THR A 257 -37.18 38.96 -0.15
N SER A 258 -36.39 38.14 -0.84
CA SER A 258 -35.01 38.48 -1.23
C SER A 258 -34.97 39.71 -2.13
N THR A 259 -35.82 39.78 -3.16
CA THR A 259 -35.85 40.91 -4.09
C THR A 259 -36.26 42.19 -3.38
N VAL A 260 -37.30 42.16 -2.55
CA VAL A 260 -37.75 43.32 -1.75
C VAL A 260 -36.63 43.83 -0.83
N SER A 261 -35.94 42.91 -0.14
CA SER A 261 -34.81 43.28 0.73
C SER A 261 -33.66 43.93 -0.03
N LEU A 262 -33.32 43.41 -1.22
CA LEU A 262 -32.24 43.98 -2.04
C LEU A 262 -32.61 45.33 -2.65
N THR A 263 -33.88 45.52 -3.02
CA THR A 263 -34.36 46.82 -3.48
C THR A 263 -34.30 47.87 -2.37
N ILE A 264 -34.67 47.49 -1.13
CA ILE A 264 -34.54 48.36 0.04
C ILE A 264 -33.06 48.65 0.32
N SER A 265 -32.20 47.64 0.27
CA SER A 265 -30.76 47.83 0.46
C SER A 265 -30.16 48.82 -0.55
N ALA A 266 -30.45 48.65 -1.85
CA ALA A 266 -29.93 49.54 -2.89
C ALA A 266 -30.37 50.99 -2.66
N LEU A 267 -31.61 51.22 -2.23
CA LEU A 267 -32.12 52.55 -1.86
C LEU A 267 -31.37 53.11 -0.64
N LEU A 268 -31.20 52.32 0.42
CA LEU A 268 -30.47 52.75 1.62
C LEU A 268 -28.99 53.02 1.35
N PHE A 269 -28.36 52.23 0.47
CA PHE A 269 -26.98 52.41 0.06
C PHE A 269 -26.79 53.75 -0.67
N LEU A 270 -27.70 54.09 -1.59
CA LEU A 270 -27.72 55.38 -2.29
C LEU A 270 -27.94 56.56 -1.32
N LEU A 271 -28.68 56.35 -0.23
CA LEU A 271 -28.89 57.33 0.83
C LEU A 271 -27.73 57.39 1.84
N GLY A 272 -26.67 56.60 1.66
CA GLY A 272 -25.53 56.57 2.58
C GLY A 272 -25.86 55.98 3.95
N SER A 273 -26.91 55.14 4.05
CA SER A 273 -27.36 54.50 5.28
C SER A 273 -26.65 53.14 5.46
N GLY A 274 -26.17 52.89 6.68
CA GLY A 274 -25.37 51.70 7.01
C GLY A 274 -26.22 50.44 7.13
N GLU A 275 -27.52 50.65 7.29
CA GLU A 275 -28.55 49.62 7.31
C GLU A 275 -28.69 48.93 5.95
N ALA A 276 -28.15 49.51 4.86
CA ALA A 276 -28.03 48.83 3.57
C ALA A 276 -27.39 47.44 3.72
N LEU A 277 -26.29 47.33 4.48
CA LEU A 277 -25.57 46.06 4.68
C LEU A 277 -26.46 45.01 5.37
N VAL A 278 -27.31 45.44 6.31
CA VAL A 278 -28.28 44.59 7.02
C VAL A 278 -29.30 44.02 6.04
N PHE A 279 -29.82 44.84 5.13
CA PHE A 279 -30.80 44.43 4.12
C PHE A 279 -30.18 43.61 2.98
N THR A 280 -28.93 43.86 2.60
CA THR A 280 -28.19 43.01 1.66
C THR A 280 -27.96 41.61 2.24
N ALA A 281 -27.47 41.54 3.48
CA ALA A 281 -27.24 40.28 4.18
C ALA A 281 -28.55 39.51 4.43
N SER A 282 -29.63 40.22 4.74
CA SER A 282 -30.98 39.64 4.87
C SER A 282 -31.46 39.09 3.53
N GLY A 283 -31.41 39.87 2.44
CA GLY A 283 -31.80 39.40 1.10
C GLY A 283 -31.01 38.18 0.64
N GLY A 284 -29.69 38.16 0.84
CA GLY A 284 -28.84 37.00 0.56
C GLY A 284 -29.14 35.76 1.42
N SER A 285 -29.86 35.95 2.53
CA SER A 285 -30.19 34.92 3.52
C SER A 285 -31.47 34.14 3.28
N VAL A 286 -32.27 34.52 2.28
CA VAL A 286 -33.60 33.91 2.05
C VAL A 286 -33.52 32.64 1.19
N ILE A 287 -32.39 32.38 0.54
CA ILE A 287 -32.27 31.29 -0.44
C ILE A 287 -32.21 29.93 0.29
N PRO A 288 -33.11 28.97 0.01
CA PRO A 288 -33.18 27.70 0.75
C PRO A 288 -31.86 26.91 0.68
N ARG A 289 -31.23 26.65 1.84
CA ARG A 289 -30.02 25.81 1.95
C ARG A 289 -30.21 24.38 1.47
N GLY A 290 -31.44 23.86 1.57
CA GLY A 290 -31.76 22.49 1.19
C GLY A 290 -31.60 22.22 -0.31
N LEU A 291 -31.51 23.27 -1.11
CA LEU A 291 -31.40 23.26 -2.56
C LEU A 291 -30.18 24.08 -3.04
N THR A 292 -29.16 24.28 -2.20
CA THR A 292 -27.95 25.02 -2.62
C THR A 292 -26.65 24.49 -2.02
N ASP A 293 -26.68 23.68 -0.95
CA ASP A 293 -25.48 23.02 -0.40
C ASP A 293 -25.29 21.64 -1.05
N PRO A 294 -24.35 21.49 -2.00
CA PRO A 294 -24.22 20.25 -2.75
C PRO A 294 -23.77 19.09 -1.85
N ASP A 295 -22.97 19.33 -0.81
CA ASP A 295 -22.48 18.28 0.08
C ASP A 295 -23.59 17.72 0.97
N LYS A 296 -24.52 18.58 1.40
CA LYS A 296 -25.72 18.15 2.13
C LYS A 296 -26.71 17.40 1.23
N VAL A 297 -26.77 17.73 -0.05
CA VAL A 297 -27.57 16.98 -1.02
C VAL A 297 -26.93 15.63 -1.33
N LYS A 298 -25.59 15.55 -1.43
CA LYS A 298 -24.87 14.27 -1.54
C LYS A 298 -25.13 13.34 -0.35
N SER A 299 -25.10 13.85 0.89
CA SER A 299 -25.37 13.01 2.07
C SER A 299 -26.81 12.50 2.13
N LYS A 300 -27.79 13.36 1.82
CA LYS A 300 -29.20 12.97 1.68
C LYS A 300 -29.46 12.03 0.51
N LEU A 301 -28.70 12.17 -0.57
CA LEU A 301 -28.73 11.23 -1.69
C LEU A 301 -28.30 9.84 -1.23
N VAL A 302 -27.19 9.72 -0.51
CA VAL A 302 -26.73 8.43 0.07
C VAL A 302 -27.77 7.84 1.01
N GLU A 303 -28.36 8.65 1.89
CA GLU A 303 -29.43 8.22 2.82
C GLU A 303 -30.68 7.74 2.08
N ALA A 304 -31.15 8.51 1.08
CA ALA A 304 -32.30 8.13 0.25
C ALA A 304 -32.05 6.84 -0.55
N ILE A 305 -30.81 6.58 -0.99
CA ILE A 305 -30.43 5.33 -1.63
C ILE A 305 -30.50 4.17 -0.63
N LYS A 306 -29.95 4.34 0.58
CA LYS A 306 -29.99 3.30 1.63
C LYS A 306 -31.41 2.92 2.04
N GLU A 307 -32.32 3.88 2.05
CA GLU A 307 -33.73 3.68 2.39
C GLU A 307 -34.62 3.30 1.18
N ASN A 308 -34.03 2.95 0.03
CA ASN A 308 -34.74 2.60 -1.20
C ASN A 308 -35.71 3.68 -1.73
N ARG A 309 -35.53 4.95 -1.36
CA ARG A 309 -36.32 6.10 -1.84
C ARG A 309 -35.79 6.59 -3.20
N HIS A 310 -35.89 5.75 -4.23
CA HIS A 310 -35.25 5.99 -5.54
C HIS A 310 -35.76 7.24 -6.28
N SER A 311 -37.06 7.56 -6.19
CA SER A 311 -37.63 8.77 -6.80
C SER A 311 -37.06 10.05 -6.20
N GLN A 312 -36.79 10.02 -4.89
CA GLN A 312 -36.17 11.13 -4.17
C GLN A 312 -34.67 11.22 -4.47
N ALA A 313 -33.98 10.08 -4.54
CA ALA A 313 -32.58 10.02 -4.96
C ALA A 313 -32.36 10.60 -6.37
N LYS A 314 -33.24 10.28 -7.33
CA LYS A 314 -33.18 10.86 -8.68
C LYS A 314 -33.29 12.39 -8.67
N ARG A 315 -34.23 12.94 -7.90
CA ARG A 315 -34.38 14.40 -7.74
C ARG A 315 -33.12 15.05 -7.16
N PHE A 316 -32.40 14.37 -6.27
CA PHE A 316 -31.13 14.86 -5.74
C PHE A 316 -30.01 14.84 -6.78
N VAL A 317 -29.93 13.81 -7.63
CA VAL A 317 -28.96 13.79 -8.74
C VAL A 317 -29.28 14.87 -9.78
N ASP A 318 -30.55 15.04 -10.16
CA ASP A 318 -30.99 16.08 -11.09
C ASP A 318 -30.64 17.47 -10.56
N PHE A 319 -30.83 17.68 -9.25
CA PHE A 319 -30.41 18.88 -8.56
C PHE A 319 -28.89 19.09 -8.63
N LEU A 320 -28.10 18.07 -8.27
CA LEU A 320 -26.63 18.15 -8.28
C LEU A 320 -26.10 18.46 -9.69
N ASN A 321 -26.67 17.84 -10.71
CA ASN A 321 -26.36 18.11 -12.11
C ASN A 321 -26.69 19.56 -12.49
N SER A 322 -27.82 20.08 -11.99
CA SER A 322 -28.21 21.46 -12.22
C SER A 322 -27.30 22.50 -11.57
N VAL A 323 -26.50 22.13 -10.55
CA VAL A 323 -25.49 23.01 -9.93
C VAL A 323 -24.08 22.74 -10.43
N GLY A 324 -23.94 21.98 -11.52
CA GLY A 324 -22.66 21.72 -12.19
C GLY A 324 -21.92 20.48 -11.69
N ILE A 325 -22.54 19.66 -10.83
CA ILE A 325 -21.99 18.38 -10.38
C ILE A 325 -22.66 17.25 -11.15
N SER A 326 -22.00 16.78 -12.21
CA SER A 326 -22.58 15.74 -13.07
C SER A 326 -22.67 14.38 -12.36
N PRO A 327 -23.55 13.46 -12.81
CA PRO A 327 -23.58 12.08 -12.32
C PRO A 327 -22.22 11.38 -12.41
N SER A 328 -21.42 11.69 -13.44
CA SER A 328 -20.07 11.14 -13.62
C SER A 328 -19.08 11.69 -12.60
N GLN A 329 -19.15 12.99 -12.27
CA GLN A 329 -18.35 13.56 -11.19
C GLN A 329 -18.73 12.97 -9.82
N LEU A 330 -20.03 12.76 -9.55
CA LEU A 330 -20.50 12.08 -8.34
C LEU A 330 -19.96 10.65 -8.25
N PHE A 331 -19.92 9.94 -9.38
CA PHE A 331 -19.36 8.60 -9.44
C PHE A 331 -17.85 8.59 -9.17
N CYS A 332 -17.06 9.46 -9.82
CA CYS A 332 -15.62 9.53 -9.58
C CYS A 332 -15.31 9.89 -8.10
N GLU A 333 -16.09 10.77 -7.49
CA GLU A 333 -15.98 11.13 -6.07
C GLU A 333 -16.34 9.95 -5.15
N ALA A 334 -17.43 9.24 -5.46
CA ALA A 334 -17.84 8.05 -4.72
C ALA A 334 -16.77 6.94 -4.79
N SER A 335 -16.13 6.77 -5.95
CA SER A 335 -15.02 5.83 -6.13
C SER A 335 -13.82 6.18 -5.24
N ARG A 336 -13.39 7.44 -5.27
CA ARG A 336 -12.26 7.94 -4.46
C ARG A 336 -12.48 7.75 -2.97
N ASN A 337 -13.70 8.01 -2.51
CA ASN A 337 -14.09 7.93 -1.10
C ASN A 337 -14.55 6.50 -0.69
N LYS A 338 -14.44 5.51 -1.59
CA LYS A 338 -14.89 4.12 -1.38
C LYS A 338 -16.36 4.01 -0.91
N ASN A 339 -17.22 4.90 -1.38
CA ASN A 339 -18.65 4.89 -1.04
C ASN A 339 -19.41 3.93 -1.98
N CYS A 340 -19.40 2.64 -1.62
CA CYS A 340 -19.99 1.58 -2.44
C CYS A 340 -21.48 1.78 -2.74
N VAL A 341 -22.25 2.30 -1.77
CA VAL A 341 -23.70 2.50 -1.91
C VAL A 341 -24.01 3.49 -3.03
N LEU A 342 -23.32 4.64 -3.03
CA LEU A 342 -23.54 5.67 -4.04
C LEU A 342 -23.00 5.25 -5.41
N ALA A 343 -21.80 4.67 -5.44
CA ALA A 343 -21.14 4.29 -6.69
C ALA A 343 -21.91 3.21 -7.45
N LEU A 344 -22.31 2.12 -6.77
CA LEU A 344 -23.06 1.03 -7.40
C LEU A 344 -24.44 1.50 -7.87
N TRP A 345 -25.14 2.30 -7.06
CA TRP A 345 -26.45 2.82 -7.41
C TRP A 345 -26.42 3.75 -8.64
N LEU A 346 -25.37 4.58 -8.76
CA LEU A 346 -25.17 5.44 -9.93
C LEU A 346 -24.84 4.61 -11.18
N LEU A 347 -23.96 3.61 -11.06
CA LEU A 347 -23.56 2.72 -12.14
C LEU A 347 -24.75 1.90 -12.70
N GLU A 348 -25.74 1.62 -11.86
CA GLU A 348 -26.95 0.90 -12.28
C GLU A 348 -27.98 1.74 -13.07
N ARG A 349 -27.97 3.07 -12.88
CA ARG A 349 -29.10 3.94 -13.26
C ARG A 349 -28.76 5.09 -14.19
N TYR A 350 -27.47 5.39 -14.40
CA TYR A 350 -27.02 6.50 -15.23
C TYR A 350 -25.96 6.04 -16.23
N THR A 351 -25.93 6.67 -17.39
CA THR A 351 -24.80 6.56 -18.33
C THR A 351 -23.69 7.50 -17.87
N LEU A 352 -22.50 6.96 -17.62
CA LEU A 352 -21.40 7.70 -16.99
C LEU A 352 -20.21 7.85 -17.93
N SER A 353 -19.62 9.04 -18.01
CA SER A 353 -18.35 9.29 -18.70
C SER A 353 -17.16 9.01 -17.78
N LEU A 354 -16.72 7.74 -17.77
CA LEU A 354 -15.70 7.25 -16.84
C LEU A 354 -14.26 7.60 -17.23
N GLU A 355 -14.02 8.10 -18.45
CA GLU A 355 -12.69 8.39 -19.00
C GLU A 355 -11.91 9.46 -18.20
N THR A 356 -12.61 10.28 -17.43
CA THR A 356 -12.02 11.36 -16.62
C THR A 356 -11.76 10.97 -15.15
N CYS A 357 -12.15 9.75 -14.72
CA CYS A 357 -11.95 9.31 -13.35
C CYS A 357 -10.54 8.74 -13.14
N GLN A 358 -9.70 9.41 -12.33
CA GLN A 358 -8.33 8.95 -12.01
C GLN A 358 -8.27 7.71 -11.11
N HIS A 359 -9.31 7.43 -10.32
CA HIS A 359 -9.30 6.37 -9.31
C HIS A 359 -10.54 5.48 -9.42
N LEU A 360 -10.55 4.51 -10.33
CA LEU A 360 -11.67 3.55 -10.50
C LEU A 360 -11.58 2.32 -9.59
N LYS A 361 -10.40 2.03 -9.03
CA LYS A 361 -10.14 0.89 -8.14
C LYS A 361 -11.11 0.81 -6.94
N GLY A 362 -11.49 1.95 -6.35
CA GLY A 362 -12.38 1.98 -5.20
C GLY A 362 -13.76 1.37 -5.47
N VAL A 363 -14.33 1.57 -6.67
CA VAL A 363 -15.59 0.91 -7.05
C VAL A 363 -15.38 -0.55 -7.43
N THR A 364 -14.25 -0.88 -8.06
CA THR A 364 -13.89 -2.27 -8.32
C THR A 364 -13.85 -3.08 -7.03
N ASP A 365 -13.19 -2.57 -5.99
CA ASP A 365 -13.14 -3.20 -4.66
C ASP A 365 -14.56 -3.39 -4.08
N CYS A 366 -15.46 -2.41 -4.26
CA CYS A 366 -16.86 -2.52 -3.84
C CYS A 366 -17.62 -3.64 -4.57
N VAL A 367 -17.42 -3.79 -5.89
CA VAL A 367 -18.03 -4.86 -6.68
C VAL A 367 -17.47 -6.22 -6.27
N LEU A 368 -16.15 -6.33 -6.10
CA LEU A 368 -15.48 -7.56 -5.66
C LEU A 368 -15.96 -7.99 -4.27
N TYR A 369 -16.05 -7.05 -3.33
CA TYR A 369 -16.53 -7.31 -1.96
C TYR A 369 -18.00 -7.73 -1.92
N THR A 370 -18.87 -7.04 -2.65
CA THR A 370 -20.31 -7.37 -2.68
C THR A 370 -20.60 -8.62 -3.50
N GLY A 371 -19.73 -8.97 -4.45
CA GLY A 371 -19.87 -10.10 -5.36
C GLY A 371 -21.08 -10.00 -6.29
N ARG A 372 -21.74 -8.84 -6.38
CA ARG A 372 -22.90 -8.56 -7.23
C ARG A 372 -22.46 -7.78 -8.46
N ILE A 373 -22.87 -8.23 -9.64
CA ILE A 373 -22.51 -7.59 -10.91
C ILE A 373 -23.54 -6.49 -11.23
N PRO A 374 -23.14 -5.20 -11.26
CA PRO A 374 -24.05 -4.11 -11.60
C PRO A 374 -24.36 -4.08 -13.11
N THR A 375 -25.51 -3.53 -13.50
CA THR A 375 -25.92 -3.44 -14.92
C THR A 375 -24.95 -2.59 -15.76
N GLY A 376 -24.33 -1.56 -15.17
CA GLY A 376 -23.29 -0.74 -15.83
C GLY A 376 -21.88 -1.34 -15.83
N VAL A 377 -21.70 -2.62 -15.48
CA VAL A 377 -20.35 -3.23 -15.37
C VAL A 377 -19.56 -3.17 -16.68
N ASN A 378 -20.21 -3.23 -17.85
CA ASN A 378 -19.53 -3.14 -19.15
C ASN A 378 -18.85 -1.79 -19.35
N GLN A 379 -19.48 -0.69 -18.92
CA GLN A 379 -18.86 0.64 -18.97
C GLN A 379 -17.65 0.71 -18.02
N LEU A 380 -17.78 0.12 -16.82
CA LEU A 380 -16.70 0.07 -15.85
C LEU A 380 -15.52 -0.77 -16.35
N LEU A 381 -15.78 -1.94 -16.95
CA LEU A 381 -14.77 -2.82 -17.56
C LEU A 381 -13.99 -2.10 -18.67
N LEU A 382 -14.68 -1.44 -19.61
CA LEU A 382 -14.04 -0.70 -20.71
C LEU A 382 -13.22 0.49 -20.21
N ALA A 383 -13.68 1.17 -19.15
CA ALA A 383 -12.94 2.27 -18.55
C ALA A 383 -11.69 1.78 -17.79
N LEU A 384 -11.80 0.68 -17.04
CA LEU A 384 -10.69 0.07 -16.31
C LEU A 384 -9.63 -0.51 -17.26
N GLN A 385 -10.02 -1.03 -18.41
CA GLN A 385 -9.08 -1.54 -19.42
C GLN A 385 -7.99 -0.51 -19.78
N LYS A 386 -8.35 0.78 -19.84
CA LYS A 386 -7.42 1.88 -20.12
C LYS A 386 -6.75 2.43 -18.86
N ALA A 387 -7.46 2.46 -17.73
CA ALA A 387 -7.02 3.16 -16.52
C ALA A 387 -6.25 2.30 -15.50
N ASP A 388 -6.65 1.03 -15.31
CA ASP A 388 -6.07 0.11 -14.31
C ASP A 388 -6.28 -1.34 -14.75
N ARG A 389 -5.23 -1.93 -15.35
CA ARG A 389 -5.26 -3.28 -15.92
C ARG A 389 -5.50 -4.38 -14.87
N ASP A 390 -4.93 -4.27 -13.67
CA ASP A 390 -5.06 -5.27 -12.59
C ASP A 390 -6.50 -5.31 -12.06
N SER A 391 -7.08 -4.12 -11.83
CA SER A 391 -8.49 -4.00 -11.45
C SER A 391 -9.42 -4.48 -12.57
N SER A 392 -9.07 -4.24 -13.84
CA SER A 392 -9.82 -4.71 -15.01
C SER A 392 -9.84 -6.24 -15.11
N GLU A 393 -8.69 -6.89 -14.87
CA GLU A 393 -8.55 -8.35 -14.91
C GLU A 393 -9.38 -9.02 -13.81
N LYS A 394 -9.26 -8.54 -12.56
CA LYS A 394 -10.03 -9.05 -11.41
C LYS A 394 -11.53 -8.92 -11.61
N LEU A 395 -11.99 -7.77 -12.13
CA LEU A 395 -13.40 -7.56 -12.41
C LEU A 395 -13.90 -8.45 -13.56
N ALA A 396 -13.12 -8.59 -14.63
CA ALA A 396 -13.47 -9.46 -15.76
C ALA A 396 -13.57 -10.93 -15.32
N GLY A 397 -12.66 -11.39 -14.45
CA GLY A 397 -12.72 -12.72 -13.84
C GLY A 397 -13.99 -12.94 -13.02
N LEU A 398 -14.38 -11.98 -12.19
CA LEU A 398 -15.64 -12.04 -11.44
C LEU A 398 -16.86 -12.08 -12.37
N VAL A 399 -16.85 -11.29 -13.45
CA VAL A 399 -17.92 -11.26 -14.45
C VAL A 399 -18.07 -12.61 -15.15
N LEU A 400 -16.97 -13.26 -15.54
CA LEU A 400 -17.02 -14.61 -16.11
C LEU A 400 -17.48 -15.67 -15.11
N ALA A 401 -17.19 -15.50 -13.82
CA ALA A 401 -17.61 -16.44 -12.79
C ALA A 401 -19.09 -16.33 -12.44
N LYS A 402 -19.66 -15.11 -12.44
CA LYS A 402 -21.01 -14.86 -11.86
C LYS A 402 -22.05 -14.29 -12.82
N SER A 403 -21.67 -13.73 -13.98
CA SER A 403 -22.64 -13.16 -14.91
C SER A 403 -23.34 -14.27 -15.69
N GLN A 404 -24.68 -14.16 -15.77
CA GLN A 404 -25.54 -14.97 -16.63
C GLN A 404 -25.75 -14.30 -18.01
N ASP A 405 -25.43 -13.01 -18.16
CA ASP A 405 -25.57 -12.29 -19.42
C ASP A 405 -24.38 -12.55 -20.36
N GLU A 406 -24.64 -13.25 -21.46
CA GLU A 406 -23.63 -13.66 -22.43
C GLU A 406 -22.96 -12.48 -23.14
N ARG A 407 -23.67 -11.36 -23.32
CA ARG A 407 -23.09 -10.15 -23.92
C ARG A 407 -22.02 -9.53 -23.01
N THR A 408 -22.31 -9.46 -21.71
CA THR A 408 -21.36 -8.98 -20.69
C THR A 408 -20.19 -9.95 -20.50
N ARG A 409 -20.44 -11.27 -20.60
CA ARG A 409 -19.37 -12.29 -20.61
C ARG A 409 -18.46 -12.15 -21.83
N ASP A 410 -19.01 -11.89 -23.01
CA ASP A 410 -18.23 -11.67 -24.24
C ASP A 410 -17.33 -10.42 -24.15
N VAL A 411 -17.84 -9.33 -23.57
CA VAL A 411 -17.02 -8.14 -23.25
C VAL A 411 -15.88 -8.48 -22.30
N ALA A 412 -16.16 -9.23 -21.23
CA ALA A 412 -15.13 -9.68 -20.28
C ALA A 412 -14.09 -10.61 -20.95
N ARG A 413 -14.51 -11.53 -21.83
CA ARG A 413 -13.58 -12.38 -22.63
C ARG A 413 -12.70 -11.53 -23.54
N LYS A 414 -13.28 -10.59 -24.28
CA LYS A 414 -12.55 -9.69 -25.19
C LYS A 414 -11.55 -8.83 -24.41
N ILE A 415 -11.94 -8.33 -23.23
CA ILE A 415 -11.05 -7.55 -22.38
C ILE A 415 -9.92 -8.42 -21.84
N LEU A 416 -10.20 -9.62 -21.31
CA LEU A 416 -9.15 -10.55 -20.86
C LEU A 416 -8.23 -10.95 -22.02
N ALA A 417 -8.78 -11.23 -23.20
CA ALA A 417 -8.01 -11.50 -24.42
C ALA A 417 -7.17 -10.28 -24.86
N SER A 418 -7.67 -9.06 -24.69
CA SER A 418 -6.92 -7.83 -24.99
C SER A 418 -5.88 -7.49 -23.91
N LEU A 419 -6.12 -7.86 -22.65
CA LEU A 419 -5.18 -7.68 -21.54
C LEU A 419 -4.05 -8.70 -21.64
N THR A 420 -4.33 -9.90 -22.17
CA THR A 420 -3.31 -10.87 -22.56
C THR A 420 -2.57 -10.45 -23.83
N GLN A 421 -3.24 -9.85 -24.83
CA GLN A 421 -2.58 -9.27 -26.01
C GLN A 421 -1.77 -7.99 -25.72
N GLY A 422 -2.14 -7.22 -24.69
CA GLY A 422 -1.41 -6.02 -24.23
C GLY A 422 -0.20 -6.31 -23.34
N LYS A 423 0.12 -7.59 -23.16
CA LYS A 423 1.34 -8.12 -22.54
C LYS A 423 2.15 -8.95 -23.53
N GLU A 424 2.16 -8.59 -24.81
CA GLU A 424 3.18 -9.03 -25.74
C GLU A 424 3.32 -7.98 -26.86
N GLU A 425 4.19 -6.98 -26.65
CA GLU A 425 5.22 -6.85 -27.70
C GLU A 425 5.82 -8.25 -27.80
N PRO A 426 5.97 -8.86 -28.99
CA PRO A 426 6.70 -10.10 -29.07
C PRO A 426 8.05 -9.79 -28.42
N LEU A 427 8.25 -10.25 -27.18
CA LEU A 427 9.57 -10.36 -26.63
C LEU A 427 10.26 -11.15 -27.71
N ASN A 428 11.25 -10.54 -28.35
CA ASN A 428 12.06 -11.22 -29.33
C ASN A 428 12.90 -12.22 -28.52
N LEU A 429 12.22 -13.29 -28.09
CA LEU A 429 12.74 -14.26 -27.16
C LEU A 429 13.72 -15.08 -27.95
N PRO A 430 14.94 -15.25 -27.43
CA PRO A 430 15.90 -16.11 -28.07
C PRO A 430 15.33 -17.52 -28.16
N SER A 431 15.73 -18.26 -29.19
CA SER A 431 15.41 -19.68 -29.27
C SER A 431 15.94 -20.43 -28.05
N LEU A 432 15.37 -21.58 -27.74
CA LEU A 432 15.81 -22.41 -26.60
C LEU A 432 17.31 -22.74 -26.64
N SER A 433 17.88 -22.93 -27.83
CA SER A 433 19.32 -23.16 -28.02
C SER A 433 20.18 -21.93 -27.74
N GLY A 434 19.63 -20.73 -27.91
CA GLY A 434 20.29 -19.44 -27.69
C GLY A 434 19.79 -18.72 -26.43
N TRP A 435 19.17 -19.43 -25.49
CA TRP A 435 18.46 -18.82 -24.37
C TRP A 435 19.37 -17.92 -23.53
N ASP A 436 18.90 -16.70 -23.25
CA ASP A 436 19.56 -15.77 -22.33
C ASP A 436 18.97 -15.93 -20.91
N PRO A 437 19.71 -16.52 -19.95
CA PRO A 437 19.23 -16.70 -18.58
C PRO A 437 19.02 -15.37 -17.83
N ASN A 438 19.59 -14.24 -18.31
CA ASN A 438 19.36 -12.93 -17.69
C ASN A 438 17.91 -12.47 -17.82
N LEU A 439 17.12 -13.06 -18.73
CA LEU A 439 15.69 -12.78 -18.87
C LEU A 439 14.88 -13.09 -17.60
N TRP A 440 15.39 -13.96 -16.72
CA TRP A 440 14.76 -14.25 -15.43
C TRP A 440 15.14 -13.26 -14.32
N ILE A 441 16.19 -12.45 -14.48
CA ILE A 441 16.60 -11.49 -13.45
C ILE A 441 15.47 -10.49 -13.18
N ASN A 442 15.23 -10.19 -11.90
CA ASN A 442 14.11 -9.38 -11.40
C ASN A 442 12.71 -9.96 -11.64
N ARG A 443 12.59 -11.18 -12.18
CA ARG A 443 11.32 -11.91 -12.26
C ARG A 443 11.11 -12.81 -11.04
N GLU A 444 9.86 -13.18 -10.83
CA GLU A 444 9.48 -14.15 -9.82
C GLU A 444 9.27 -15.52 -10.47
N LEU A 445 9.95 -16.53 -9.94
CA LEU A 445 9.76 -17.93 -10.31
C LEU A 445 9.27 -18.68 -9.07
N TYR A 446 8.06 -19.25 -9.14
CA TYR A 446 7.49 -20.08 -8.06
C TYR A 446 7.47 -19.42 -6.67
N GLY A 447 7.29 -18.10 -6.60
CA GLY A 447 7.32 -17.34 -5.34
C GLY A 447 8.70 -16.86 -4.89
N TYR A 448 9.74 -17.06 -5.72
CA TYR A 448 11.12 -16.66 -5.44
C TYR A 448 11.56 -15.59 -6.44
N LYS A 449 11.99 -14.43 -5.94
CA LYS A 449 12.46 -13.34 -6.79
C LYS A 449 13.90 -13.58 -7.21
N VAL A 450 14.16 -13.73 -8.51
CA VAL A 450 15.50 -13.93 -9.04
C VAL A 450 16.32 -12.64 -8.95
N VAL A 451 17.50 -12.75 -8.37
CA VAL A 451 18.43 -11.62 -8.12
C VAL A 451 19.55 -11.60 -9.15
N LYS A 452 20.20 -12.73 -9.40
CA LYS A 452 21.33 -12.83 -10.35
C LYS A 452 21.51 -14.24 -10.88
N LEU A 453 22.18 -14.35 -12.03
CA LEU A 453 22.77 -15.61 -12.48
C LEU A 453 24.00 -15.94 -11.63
N VAL A 454 24.04 -17.13 -11.02
CA VAL A 454 25.19 -17.63 -10.25
C VAL A 454 26.16 -18.34 -11.16
N GLY A 455 25.64 -19.19 -12.06
CA GLY A 455 26.48 -19.94 -12.96
C GLY A 455 25.70 -20.69 -14.04
N LYS A 456 26.43 -21.06 -15.09
CA LYS A 456 25.97 -21.92 -16.18
C LYS A 456 26.68 -23.27 -16.03
N GLY A 457 25.98 -24.28 -15.52
CA GLY A 457 26.50 -25.65 -15.42
C GLY A 457 26.49 -26.37 -16.76
N GLY A 458 26.83 -27.66 -16.80
CA GLY A 458 26.83 -28.45 -18.03
C GLY A 458 25.45 -28.58 -18.68
N ASN A 459 24.40 -28.72 -17.87
CA ASN A 459 23.02 -28.98 -18.33
C ASN A 459 21.96 -28.07 -17.67
N ALA A 460 22.35 -27.09 -16.85
CA ALA A 460 21.40 -26.22 -16.13
C ALA A 460 21.96 -24.82 -15.86
N TYR A 461 21.07 -23.83 -15.76
CA TYR A 461 21.32 -22.52 -15.18
C TYR A 461 21.09 -22.57 -13.67
N VAL A 462 21.95 -21.90 -12.91
CA VAL A 462 21.78 -21.72 -11.46
C VAL A 462 21.59 -20.25 -11.18
N LEU A 463 20.44 -19.90 -10.60
CA LEU A 463 20.03 -18.54 -10.29
C LEU A 463 20.03 -18.33 -8.79
N LEU A 464 20.50 -17.18 -8.32
CA LEU A 464 20.27 -16.73 -6.95
C LEU A 464 18.89 -16.10 -6.90
N ALA A 465 18.07 -16.51 -5.94
CA ALA A 465 16.77 -15.93 -5.69
C ALA A 465 16.55 -15.64 -4.21
N GLU A 466 15.60 -14.75 -3.93
CA GLU A 466 15.24 -14.34 -2.58
C GLU A 466 13.75 -14.53 -2.31
N ARG A 467 13.45 -15.01 -1.10
CA ARG A 467 12.08 -15.12 -0.59
C ARG A 467 12.08 -14.92 0.92
N GLY A 468 11.24 -14.00 1.41
CA GLY A 468 11.14 -13.72 2.85
C GLY A 468 12.47 -13.30 3.51
N GLY A 469 13.33 -12.60 2.78
CA GLY A 469 14.65 -12.16 3.27
C GLY A 469 15.72 -13.25 3.32
N ARG A 470 15.44 -14.47 2.82
CA ARG A 470 16.42 -15.56 2.71
C ARG A 470 16.82 -15.79 1.26
N GLN A 471 18.05 -16.28 1.07
CA GLN A 471 18.64 -16.58 -0.23
C GLN A 471 18.50 -18.06 -0.58
N TYR A 472 18.24 -18.34 -1.85
CA TYR A 472 17.99 -19.65 -2.42
C TYR A 472 18.70 -19.79 -3.77
N ALA A 473 19.08 -21.02 -4.13
CA ALA A 473 19.50 -21.35 -5.48
C ALA A 473 18.32 -21.95 -6.25
N ILE A 474 18.06 -21.47 -7.46
CA ILE A 474 17.10 -22.07 -8.39
C ILE A 474 17.88 -22.67 -9.56
N LYS A 475 17.81 -23.99 -9.70
CA LYS A 475 18.42 -24.74 -10.82
C LYS A 475 17.37 -24.98 -11.89
N VAL A 476 17.59 -24.43 -13.08
CA VAL A 476 16.71 -24.54 -14.25
C VAL A 476 17.44 -25.31 -15.35
N PRO A 477 16.92 -26.44 -15.87
CA PRO A 477 17.60 -27.22 -16.88
C PRO A 477 17.65 -26.46 -18.21
N MET A 478 18.77 -26.60 -18.92
CA MET A 478 18.89 -26.10 -20.28
C MET A 478 18.11 -27.02 -21.22
N ILE A 479 17.12 -26.46 -21.89
CA ILE A 479 16.33 -27.17 -22.89
C ILE A 479 16.81 -26.69 -24.25
N SER A 480 17.14 -27.60 -25.16
CA SER A 480 17.32 -27.27 -26.58
C SER A 480 16.21 -27.93 -27.40
N SER A 481 15.92 -27.43 -28.61
CA SER A 481 15.05 -28.10 -29.57
C SER A 481 15.77 -29.21 -30.36
N SER A 482 17.11 -29.25 -30.32
CA SER A 482 17.89 -30.22 -31.09
C SER A 482 17.81 -31.62 -30.49
N SER A 483 17.50 -32.59 -31.33
CA SER A 483 17.43 -34.03 -31.05
C SER A 483 18.79 -34.72 -30.89
N LYS A 484 19.86 -34.03 -30.46
CA LYS A 484 21.12 -34.72 -30.13
C LYS A 484 20.88 -35.63 -28.92
N GLU A 485 21.28 -36.90 -28.99
CA GLU A 485 20.91 -37.91 -27.97
C GLU A 485 21.34 -37.52 -26.55
N ARG A 486 22.47 -36.82 -26.40
CA ARG A 486 22.96 -36.28 -25.12
C ARG A 486 21.96 -35.34 -24.44
N THR A 487 21.15 -34.60 -25.19
CA THR A 487 20.09 -33.72 -24.67
C THR A 487 18.78 -34.49 -24.43
N ARG A 488 18.57 -35.68 -25.02
CA ARG A 488 17.44 -36.54 -24.64
C ARG A 488 17.66 -37.16 -23.26
N ALA A 489 18.88 -37.58 -22.94
CA ALA A 489 19.24 -38.06 -21.60
C ALA A 489 18.93 -37.00 -20.53
N SER A 490 19.41 -35.77 -20.67
CA SER A 490 19.13 -34.69 -19.69
C SER A 490 17.64 -34.31 -19.58
N ARG A 491 16.86 -34.42 -20.67
CA ARG A 491 15.40 -34.23 -20.67
C ARG A 491 14.67 -35.35 -19.92
N LEU A 492 15.09 -36.60 -20.13
CA LEU A 492 14.53 -37.77 -19.44
C LEU A 492 14.88 -37.73 -17.96
N THR A 493 16.11 -37.36 -17.59
CA THR A 493 16.52 -37.24 -16.19
C THR A 493 15.63 -36.27 -15.41
N PHE A 494 15.35 -35.06 -15.91
CA PHE A 494 14.49 -34.10 -15.20
C PHE A 494 13.00 -34.54 -15.13
N LEU A 495 12.52 -35.25 -16.15
CA LEU A 495 11.16 -35.82 -16.19
C LEU A 495 11.02 -37.04 -15.25
N ASP A 496 12.06 -37.86 -15.14
CA ASP A 496 12.13 -39.00 -14.23
C ASP A 496 12.22 -38.51 -12.78
N THR A 497 13.01 -37.45 -12.51
CA THR A 497 13.08 -36.79 -11.19
C THR A 497 11.73 -36.20 -10.75
N ALA A 498 10.84 -35.86 -11.68
CA ALA A 498 9.52 -35.28 -11.37
C ALA A 498 8.63 -36.23 -10.57
N GLY A 499 8.65 -37.53 -10.90
CA GLY A 499 7.81 -38.55 -10.25
C GLY A 499 8.20 -38.86 -8.81
N GLU A 500 9.46 -38.59 -8.44
CA GLU A 500 10.03 -38.95 -7.12
C GLU A 500 10.46 -37.74 -6.28
N SER A 501 10.10 -36.55 -6.76
CA SER A 501 10.59 -35.26 -6.28
C SER A 501 10.34 -34.98 -4.80
N SER A 502 9.29 -35.57 -4.19
CA SER A 502 8.99 -35.43 -2.76
C SER A 502 9.95 -36.24 -1.89
N LYS A 503 10.38 -37.43 -2.35
CA LYS A 503 11.27 -38.30 -1.59
C LYS A 503 12.69 -37.74 -1.53
N LEU A 504 13.20 -37.22 -2.64
CA LEU A 504 14.50 -36.56 -2.67
C LEU A 504 14.54 -35.30 -1.78
N GLN A 505 13.44 -34.54 -1.73
CA GLN A 505 13.31 -33.43 -0.78
C GLN A 505 13.38 -33.92 0.67
N GLU A 506 12.62 -34.96 1.02
CA GLU A 506 12.66 -35.58 2.35
C GLU A 506 14.08 -36.04 2.72
N ILE A 507 14.74 -36.80 1.84
CA ILE A 507 16.11 -37.30 2.06
C ILE A 507 17.09 -36.15 2.30
N SER A 508 17.03 -35.10 1.48
CA SER A 508 17.93 -33.95 1.60
C SER A 508 17.77 -33.17 2.92
N SER A 509 16.62 -33.31 3.59
CA SER A 509 16.35 -32.66 4.88
C SER A 509 16.79 -33.49 6.09
N LYS A 510 17.13 -34.78 5.91
CA LYS A 510 17.51 -35.69 7.00
C LYS A 510 18.95 -35.49 7.50
N THR A 511 19.77 -34.71 6.81
CA THR A 511 21.17 -34.47 7.19
C THR A 511 21.59 -33.04 6.90
N GLU A 512 22.45 -32.48 7.76
CA GLU A 512 23.07 -31.17 7.50
C GLU A 512 24.21 -31.24 6.49
N ASP A 513 24.71 -32.44 6.16
CA ASP A 513 25.84 -32.63 5.25
C ASP A 513 25.41 -32.72 3.77
N MET A 514 24.11 -32.48 3.49
CA MET A 514 23.53 -32.44 2.14
C MET A 514 22.85 -31.09 1.88
N VAL A 515 22.94 -30.60 0.64
CA VAL A 515 22.26 -29.38 0.20
C VAL A 515 20.75 -29.62 0.24
N THR A 516 20.04 -28.85 1.06
CA THR A 516 18.61 -29.04 1.26
C THR A 516 17.82 -28.61 0.02
N LEU A 517 16.90 -29.47 -0.43
CA LEU A 517 15.92 -29.15 -1.47
C LEU A 517 14.64 -28.61 -0.82
N TYR A 518 14.18 -27.44 -1.26
CA TYR A 518 12.96 -26.80 -0.76
C TYR A 518 11.77 -26.95 -1.70
N GLY A 519 12.00 -27.27 -2.96
CA GLY A 519 10.94 -27.47 -3.93
C GLY A 519 11.46 -27.98 -5.25
N VAL A 520 10.67 -28.83 -5.90
CA VAL A 520 10.93 -29.33 -7.25
C VAL A 520 9.67 -29.06 -8.06
N PHE A 521 9.81 -28.21 -9.07
CA PHE A 521 8.72 -27.72 -9.91
C PHE A 521 8.86 -28.34 -11.28
N VAL A 522 8.03 -29.35 -11.54
CA VAL A 522 7.99 -30.01 -12.84
C VAL A 522 6.54 -30.18 -13.27
N ASP A 523 6.18 -29.56 -14.39
CA ASP A 523 4.89 -29.71 -15.03
C ASP A 523 5.09 -30.32 -16.42
N GLN A 524 4.57 -31.52 -16.63
CA GLN A 524 4.67 -32.24 -17.90
C GLN A 524 4.01 -31.47 -19.05
N THR A 525 2.94 -30.73 -18.77
CA THR A 525 2.23 -29.91 -19.77
C THR A 525 3.11 -28.76 -20.19
N ALA A 526 3.67 -28.01 -19.23
CA ALA A 526 4.60 -26.92 -19.50
C ALA A 526 5.83 -27.40 -20.27
N ILE A 527 6.40 -28.57 -19.91
CA ILE A 527 7.54 -29.15 -20.64
C ILE A 527 7.16 -29.46 -22.10
N ARG A 528 6.01 -30.08 -22.35
CA ARG A 528 5.56 -30.36 -23.73
C ARG A 528 5.42 -29.08 -24.54
N GLU A 529 4.83 -28.03 -23.95
CA GLU A 529 4.70 -26.72 -24.58
C GLU A 529 6.04 -26.06 -24.93
N ILE A 530 6.99 -26.11 -23.99
CA ILE A 530 8.35 -25.59 -24.22
C ILE A 530 8.98 -26.34 -25.41
N LEU A 531 8.87 -27.67 -25.43
CA LEU A 531 9.44 -28.50 -26.48
C LEU A 531 8.77 -28.32 -27.85
N THR A 532 7.47 -27.96 -27.90
CA THR A 532 6.78 -27.64 -29.16
C THR A 532 7.06 -26.22 -29.67
N GLY A 533 7.93 -25.45 -28.97
CA GLY A 533 8.40 -24.14 -29.41
C GLY A 533 7.70 -22.96 -28.74
N LYS A 534 6.86 -23.18 -27.72
CA LYS A 534 6.33 -22.09 -26.88
C LYS A 534 7.39 -21.64 -25.88
N VAL A 535 8.33 -20.83 -26.38
CA VAL A 535 9.46 -20.33 -25.58
C VAL A 535 9.00 -19.47 -24.39
N GLU A 536 7.86 -18.79 -24.52
CA GLU A 536 7.28 -18.00 -23.43
C GLU A 536 6.98 -18.85 -22.18
N THR A 537 6.56 -20.11 -22.36
CA THR A 537 6.34 -21.05 -21.25
C THR A 537 7.63 -21.32 -20.48
N TYR A 538 8.79 -21.35 -21.15
CA TYR A 538 10.10 -21.50 -20.50
C TYR A 538 10.47 -20.26 -19.70
N LEU A 539 10.05 -19.06 -20.13
CA LEU A 539 10.26 -17.84 -19.37
C LEU A 539 9.43 -17.80 -18.08
N LYS A 540 8.16 -18.21 -18.16
CA LYS A 540 7.17 -18.07 -17.08
C LYS A 540 7.21 -19.21 -16.07
N SER A 541 7.32 -20.44 -16.55
CA SER A 541 7.19 -21.65 -15.75
C SER A 541 8.18 -22.73 -16.20
N PRO A 542 9.50 -22.45 -16.19
CA PRO A 542 10.49 -23.46 -16.53
C PRO A 542 10.57 -24.52 -15.43
N PRO A 543 10.84 -25.80 -15.77
CA PRO A 543 11.18 -26.79 -14.75
C PRO A 543 12.28 -26.27 -13.84
N ALA A 544 12.14 -26.43 -12.53
CA ALA A 544 13.08 -25.84 -11.59
C ALA A 544 13.23 -26.66 -10.31
N ILE A 545 14.43 -26.66 -9.76
CA ILE A 545 14.70 -27.16 -8.41
C ILE A 545 15.14 -25.96 -7.55
N VAL A 546 14.43 -25.72 -6.46
CA VAL A 546 14.78 -24.71 -5.47
C VAL A 546 15.49 -25.38 -4.30
N MET A 547 16.66 -24.88 -3.97
CA MET A 547 17.55 -25.49 -2.97
C MET A 547 18.30 -24.42 -2.16
N GLU A 548 18.97 -24.88 -1.11
CA GLU A 548 19.87 -24.05 -0.29
C GLU A 548 20.92 -23.36 -1.16
N PHE A 549 21.12 -22.06 -0.92
CA PHE A 549 22.16 -21.31 -1.61
C PHE A 549 23.51 -21.52 -0.93
N MET A 550 24.45 -22.11 -1.67
CA MET A 550 25.81 -22.39 -1.21
C MET A 550 26.77 -21.32 -1.75
N GLY A 551 26.86 -20.19 -1.05
CA GLY A 551 27.56 -18.99 -1.52
C GLY A 551 29.09 -19.06 -1.53
N GLY A 552 29.68 -20.16 -1.05
CA GLY A 552 31.13 -20.36 -0.97
C GLY A 552 31.78 -21.03 -2.18
N GLY A 553 31.00 -21.40 -3.19
CA GLY A 553 31.49 -22.17 -4.34
C GLY A 553 31.58 -23.67 -4.05
N ASP A 554 32.32 -24.38 -4.88
CA ASP A 554 32.50 -25.84 -4.82
C ASP A 554 33.96 -26.22 -4.53
N VAL A 555 34.19 -27.51 -4.25
CA VAL A 555 35.54 -28.05 -3.98
C VAL A 555 36.44 -27.91 -5.20
N GLU A 556 35.92 -28.01 -6.42
CA GLU A 556 36.72 -27.83 -7.65
C GLU A 556 37.35 -26.43 -7.72
N GLY A 557 36.60 -25.39 -7.31
CA GLY A 557 37.11 -24.04 -7.15
C GLY A 557 38.23 -23.96 -6.09
N LEU A 558 38.04 -24.64 -4.96
CA LEU A 558 39.04 -24.69 -3.88
C LEU A 558 40.36 -25.35 -4.33
N LEU A 559 40.31 -26.36 -5.21
CA LEU A 559 41.51 -27.03 -5.74
C LEU A 559 42.41 -26.10 -6.56
N ARG A 560 41.91 -24.94 -7.01
CA ARG A 560 42.69 -23.94 -7.75
C ARG A 560 43.52 -23.03 -6.83
N GLU A 561 43.22 -23.04 -5.53
CA GLU A 561 43.90 -22.20 -4.55
C GLU A 561 45.18 -22.89 -4.07
N GLY A 562 46.31 -22.58 -4.73
CA GLY A 562 47.63 -23.15 -4.43
C GLY A 562 48.03 -23.06 -2.96
N ALA A 563 47.69 -21.95 -2.28
CA ALA A 563 47.97 -21.76 -0.84
C ALA A 563 47.14 -22.67 0.07
N VAL A 564 46.00 -23.17 -0.40
CA VAL A 564 45.16 -24.14 0.33
C VAL A 564 45.68 -25.55 0.10
N VAL A 565 45.86 -25.97 -1.16
CA VAL A 565 46.21 -27.35 -1.50
C VAL A 565 47.64 -27.73 -1.08
N ASN A 566 48.56 -26.76 -1.00
CA ASN A 566 49.93 -26.99 -0.55
C ASN A 566 50.11 -26.83 0.97
N SER A 567 49.04 -26.52 1.72
CA SER A 567 49.11 -26.37 3.17
C SER A 567 49.32 -27.71 3.87
N ARG A 568 49.97 -27.67 5.04
CA ARG A 568 50.08 -28.83 5.94
C ARG A 568 48.72 -29.33 6.43
N LYS A 569 47.69 -28.49 6.39
CA LYS A 569 46.31 -28.83 6.77
C LYS A 569 45.50 -29.46 5.64
N TRP A 570 46.04 -29.55 4.43
CA TRP A 570 45.25 -30.01 3.27
C TRP A 570 44.69 -31.42 3.46
N GLN A 571 45.48 -32.37 3.97
CA GLN A 571 44.99 -33.72 4.25
C GLN A 571 43.86 -33.72 5.30
N SER A 572 43.94 -32.86 6.32
CA SER A 572 42.88 -32.67 7.32
C SER A 572 41.61 -32.09 6.69
N VAL A 573 41.74 -31.12 5.78
CA VAL A 573 40.62 -30.55 5.00
C VAL A 573 39.95 -31.61 4.14
N VAL A 574 40.74 -32.38 3.38
CA VAL A 574 40.24 -33.49 2.55
C VAL A 574 39.49 -34.51 3.41
N THR A 575 40.10 -34.96 4.51
CA THR A 575 39.49 -35.92 5.44
C THR A 575 38.16 -35.41 5.98
N PHE A 576 38.11 -34.14 6.38
CA PHE A 576 36.89 -33.52 6.90
C PHE A 576 35.79 -33.44 5.82
N ILE A 577 36.11 -32.98 4.61
CA ILE A 577 35.14 -32.89 3.52
C ILE A 577 34.62 -34.30 3.17
N SER A 578 35.50 -35.28 3.05
CA SER A 578 35.12 -36.67 2.76
C SER A 578 34.25 -37.28 3.84
N LEU A 579 34.49 -36.94 5.11
CA LEU A 579 33.63 -37.35 6.22
C LEU A 579 32.21 -36.80 6.06
N ARG A 580 32.07 -35.53 5.67
CA ARG A 580 30.77 -34.90 5.39
C ARG A 580 30.05 -35.60 4.23
N VAL A 581 30.76 -35.87 3.14
CA VAL A 581 30.20 -36.59 1.99
C VAL A 581 29.80 -38.02 2.37
N ALA A 582 30.61 -38.75 3.14
CA ALA A 582 30.28 -40.09 3.62
C ALA A 582 29.03 -40.10 4.51
N ARG A 583 28.84 -39.08 5.36
CA ARG A 583 27.61 -38.89 6.16
C ARG A 583 26.39 -38.65 5.28
N ALA A 584 26.50 -37.80 4.26
CA ALA A 584 25.42 -37.59 3.29
C ALA A 584 25.08 -38.88 2.51
N LEU A 585 26.10 -39.63 2.08
CA LEU A 585 25.93 -40.91 1.40
C LEU A 585 25.31 -41.99 2.30
N SER A 586 25.65 -42.01 3.59
CA SER A 586 25.02 -42.95 4.52
C SER A 586 23.52 -42.73 4.61
N VAL A 587 23.05 -41.47 4.59
CA VAL A 587 21.62 -41.14 4.66
C VAL A 587 20.90 -41.49 3.37
N ILE A 588 21.44 -41.15 2.19
CA ILE A 588 20.79 -41.49 0.91
C ILE A 588 20.73 -43.01 0.70
N HIS A 589 21.78 -43.75 1.09
CA HIS A 589 21.83 -45.22 0.98
C HIS A 589 20.82 -45.88 1.91
N GLN A 590 20.66 -45.40 3.14
CA GLN A 590 19.65 -45.91 4.10
C GLN A 590 18.22 -45.72 3.60
N GLU A 591 17.99 -44.69 2.79
CA GLU A 591 16.69 -44.40 2.19
C GLU A 591 16.43 -45.17 0.89
N GLY A 592 17.37 -46.05 0.49
CA GLY A 592 17.25 -46.89 -0.71
C GLY A 592 17.55 -46.16 -2.02
N TYR A 593 18.33 -45.08 -1.96
CA TYR A 593 18.73 -44.29 -3.12
C TYR A 593 20.25 -44.30 -3.32
N VAL A 594 20.66 -44.05 -4.56
CA VAL A 594 22.06 -43.89 -4.98
C VAL A 594 22.24 -42.50 -5.56
N HIS A 595 23.30 -41.78 -5.18
CA HIS A 595 23.55 -40.40 -5.59
C HIS A 595 23.97 -40.31 -7.07
N LEU A 596 24.89 -41.18 -7.50
CA LEU A 596 25.41 -41.38 -8.86
C LEU A 596 26.25 -40.25 -9.47
N ASP A 597 26.33 -39.09 -8.82
CA ASP A 597 27.14 -37.95 -9.28
C ASP A 597 28.00 -37.31 -8.18
N VAL A 598 28.66 -38.12 -7.34
CA VAL A 598 29.62 -37.64 -6.33
C VAL A 598 30.91 -37.19 -7.03
N LYS A 599 31.24 -35.90 -6.93
CA LYS A 599 32.45 -35.29 -7.50
C LYS A 599 32.76 -33.95 -6.85
N THR A 600 33.97 -33.43 -7.08
CA THR A 600 34.44 -32.13 -6.53
C THR A 600 33.50 -30.96 -6.87
N ARG A 601 32.89 -30.95 -8.06
CA ARG A 601 31.94 -29.89 -8.49
C ARG A 601 30.57 -29.96 -7.84
N ASN A 602 30.25 -31.05 -7.14
CA ASN A 602 28.98 -31.26 -6.47
C ASN A 602 29.12 -31.24 -4.93
N ILE A 603 30.29 -30.84 -4.42
CA ILE A 603 30.51 -30.61 -3.00
C ILE A 603 30.67 -29.11 -2.80
N PHE A 604 29.74 -28.49 -2.07
CA PHE A 604 29.60 -27.05 -1.99
C PHE A 604 29.89 -26.51 -0.59
N PHE A 605 30.31 -25.24 -0.52
CA PHE A 605 30.51 -24.52 0.73
C PHE A 605 29.41 -23.47 0.98
N SER A 606 28.90 -23.39 2.20
CA SER A 606 27.83 -22.44 2.56
C SER A 606 28.25 -20.97 2.36
N SER A 607 29.53 -20.69 2.56
CA SER A 607 30.19 -19.39 2.48
C SER A 607 31.66 -19.60 2.09
N PRO A 608 32.37 -18.57 1.59
CA PRO A 608 33.77 -18.73 1.16
C PRO A 608 34.63 -19.38 2.25
N PRO A 609 35.29 -20.54 1.96
CA PRO A 609 35.92 -21.36 2.99
C PRO A 609 37.17 -20.72 3.62
N GLY A 610 37.88 -19.87 2.89
CA GLY A 610 39.14 -19.24 3.30
C GLY A 610 40.13 -19.20 2.15
N ARG A 611 41.28 -18.53 2.34
CA ARG A 611 42.35 -18.42 1.32
C ARG A 611 43.61 -19.22 1.65
N THR A 612 43.70 -19.79 2.85
CA THR A 612 44.81 -20.64 3.31
C THR A 612 44.27 -21.95 3.86
N GLY A 613 45.05 -23.03 3.85
CA GLY A 613 44.59 -24.32 4.34
C GLY A 613 44.23 -24.32 5.83
N GLU A 614 44.94 -23.53 6.63
CA GLU A 614 44.69 -23.32 8.06
C GLU A 614 43.35 -22.63 8.30
N GLU A 615 43.07 -21.55 7.56
CA GLU A 615 41.81 -20.82 7.65
C GLU A 615 40.64 -21.70 7.20
N VAL A 616 40.78 -22.40 6.07
CA VAL A 616 39.78 -23.32 5.54
C VAL A 616 39.46 -24.41 6.57
N PHE A 617 40.49 -25.06 7.11
CA PHE A 617 40.30 -26.11 8.11
C PHE A 617 39.63 -25.58 9.37
N SER A 618 40.07 -24.41 9.88
CA SER A 618 39.47 -23.78 11.05
C SER A 618 38.00 -23.40 10.83
N ASN A 619 37.65 -22.86 9.66
CA ASN A 619 36.27 -22.46 9.36
C ASN A 619 35.33 -23.66 9.20
N LEU A 620 35.83 -24.76 8.61
CA LEU A 620 35.11 -26.03 8.53
C LEU A 620 34.91 -26.65 9.93
N LEU A 621 35.98 -26.69 10.72
CA LEU A 621 35.96 -27.27 12.06
C LEU A 621 35.02 -26.53 13.02
N THR A 622 35.04 -25.19 12.99
CA THR A 622 34.19 -24.36 13.86
C THR A 622 32.74 -24.25 13.36
N GLY A 623 32.42 -24.82 12.19
CA GLY A 623 31.09 -24.74 11.59
C GLY A 623 30.73 -23.36 11.00
N ARG A 624 31.68 -22.43 10.92
CA ARG A 624 31.50 -21.13 10.23
C ARG A 624 31.21 -21.32 8.74
N VAL A 625 31.79 -22.37 8.16
CA VAL A 625 31.56 -22.81 6.79
C VAL A 625 31.15 -24.28 6.83
N LYS A 626 30.03 -24.62 6.19
CA LYS A 626 29.58 -26.00 6.03
C LYS A 626 29.95 -26.50 4.64
N ALA A 627 30.55 -27.68 4.55
CA ALA A 627 30.73 -28.42 3.31
C ALA A 627 29.58 -29.43 3.16
N LYS A 628 28.87 -29.40 2.03
CA LYS A 628 27.70 -30.26 1.80
C LYS A 628 27.73 -30.89 0.41
N LEU A 629 27.28 -32.14 0.31
CA LEU A 629 27.04 -32.80 -0.97
C LEU A 629 25.74 -32.27 -1.59
N GLY A 630 25.76 -31.92 -2.86
CA GLY A 630 24.60 -31.45 -3.61
C GLY A 630 24.43 -32.16 -4.94
N ASP A 631 23.45 -31.69 -5.72
CA ASP A 631 23.06 -32.23 -7.04
C ASP A 631 22.46 -33.65 -7.02
N LEU A 632 21.27 -33.76 -6.43
CA LEU A 632 20.46 -34.98 -6.47
C LEU A 632 19.78 -35.23 -7.83
N GLY A 633 20.11 -34.47 -8.88
CA GLY A 633 19.47 -34.60 -10.19
C GLY A 633 19.74 -35.95 -10.87
N ALA A 634 20.86 -36.60 -10.54
CA ALA A 634 21.22 -37.92 -11.06
C ALA A 634 20.76 -39.08 -10.18
N SER A 635 20.18 -38.79 -9.00
CA SER A 635 19.88 -39.82 -8.02
C SER A 635 18.75 -40.74 -8.49
N LYS A 636 18.88 -42.03 -8.19
CA LYS A 636 17.95 -43.10 -8.58
C LYS A 636 17.71 -44.04 -7.40
N ARG A 637 16.58 -44.75 -7.35
CA ARG A 637 16.42 -45.84 -6.38
C ARG A 637 17.40 -46.96 -6.70
N VAL A 638 17.81 -47.70 -5.68
CA VAL A 638 18.62 -48.91 -5.88
C VAL A 638 17.87 -49.86 -6.84
N GLY A 639 18.57 -50.32 -7.88
CA GLY A 639 18.02 -51.19 -8.94
C GLY A 639 17.39 -50.46 -10.13
N ASP A 640 17.12 -49.15 -10.05
CA ASP A 640 16.59 -48.39 -11.18
C ASP A 640 17.61 -48.26 -12.32
N ARG A 641 17.11 -48.07 -13.54
CA ARG A 641 17.95 -47.93 -14.72
C ARG A 641 18.83 -46.67 -14.65
N LEU A 642 20.09 -46.85 -15.04
CA LEU A 642 21.06 -45.79 -15.22
C LEU A 642 20.98 -45.25 -16.65
N ASP A 643 21.13 -43.95 -16.80
CA ASP A 643 21.03 -43.22 -18.07
C ASP A 643 22.20 -42.25 -18.31
N GLN A 644 23.06 -42.06 -17.30
CA GLN A 644 24.20 -41.14 -17.35
C GLN A 644 25.33 -41.61 -16.44
N TYR A 645 26.54 -41.13 -16.74
CA TYR A 645 27.73 -41.36 -15.93
C TYR A 645 28.75 -40.23 -16.13
N THR A 646 29.63 -40.04 -15.15
CA THR A 646 30.78 -39.13 -15.24
C THR A 646 32.06 -39.98 -15.27
N PRO A 647 32.67 -40.23 -16.44
CA PRO A 647 33.76 -41.20 -16.61
C PRO A 647 34.96 -41.03 -15.67
N GLU A 648 35.28 -39.79 -15.26
CA GLU A 648 36.41 -39.50 -14.37
C GLU A 648 36.19 -39.97 -12.92
N TYR A 649 34.92 -40.15 -12.51
CA TYR A 649 34.53 -40.42 -11.11
C TYR A 649 33.77 -41.74 -10.94
N CYS A 650 33.14 -42.28 -11.99
CA CYS A 650 32.36 -43.52 -11.87
C CYS A 650 33.25 -44.77 -12.05
N PRO A 651 32.87 -45.91 -11.45
CA PRO A 651 33.55 -47.16 -11.70
C PRO A 651 33.12 -47.82 -13.02
N VAL A 652 33.93 -48.75 -13.51
CA VAL A 652 33.62 -49.54 -14.72
C VAL A 652 32.34 -50.37 -14.55
N ASP A 653 32.05 -50.88 -13.35
CA ASP A 653 30.81 -51.62 -13.05
C ASP A 653 29.55 -50.75 -13.13
N GLN A 654 29.64 -49.42 -12.96
CA GLN A 654 28.51 -48.52 -13.20
C GLN A 654 28.15 -48.46 -14.69
N VAL A 655 29.17 -48.38 -15.56
CA VAL A 655 28.97 -48.40 -17.02
C VAL A 655 28.46 -49.76 -17.46
N GLU A 656 29.01 -50.86 -16.94
CA GLU A 656 28.48 -52.19 -17.19
C GLU A 656 27.01 -52.30 -16.79
N ALA A 657 26.65 -51.87 -15.57
CA ALA A 657 25.29 -51.94 -15.06
C ALA A 657 24.30 -51.10 -15.88
N MET A 658 24.74 -49.95 -16.40
CA MET A 658 23.99 -49.12 -17.34
C MET A 658 23.70 -49.87 -18.65
N LEU A 659 24.71 -50.53 -19.23
CA LEU A 659 24.59 -51.22 -20.52
C LEU A 659 23.87 -52.58 -20.41
N SER A 660 24.02 -53.29 -19.29
CA SER A 660 23.39 -54.59 -19.07
C SER A 660 22.04 -54.53 -18.35
N GLY A 661 21.60 -53.34 -17.93
CA GLY A 661 20.33 -53.15 -17.22
C GLY A 661 20.30 -53.69 -15.79
N LYS A 662 21.46 -53.83 -15.12
CA LYS A 662 21.55 -54.28 -13.71
C LYS A 662 21.08 -53.21 -12.71
N GLY A 663 21.06 -51.95 -13.15
CA GLY A 663 20.54 -50.81 -12.38
C GLY A 663 21.52 -50.20 -11.39
N ALA A 664 21.06 -49.19 -10.65
CA ALA A 664 21.85 -48.41 -9.70
C ALA A 664 22.24 -49.21 -8.44
N ASN A 665 23.48 -49.04 -7.97
CA ASN A 665 23.98 -49.70 -6.76
C ASN A 665 24.77 -48.71 -5.87
N VAL A 666 24.57 -48.77 -4.55
CA VAL A 666 25.24 -47.91 -3.56
C VAL A 666 26.78 -48.00 -3.61
N LYS A 667 27.34 -49.12 -4.05
CA LYS A 667 28.79 -49.33 -4.21
C LYS A 667 29.40 -48.43 -5.29
N MET A 668 28.59 -47.87 -6.19
CA MET A 668 29.01 -46.90 -7.20
C MET A 668 29.36 -45.54 -6.56
N ASP A 669 28.57 -45.09 -5.60
CA ASP A 669 28.86 -43.85 -4.84
C ASP A 669 30.11 -43.99 -3.99
N MET A 670 30.34 -45.17 -3.43
CA MET A 670 31.53 -45.43 -2.61
C MET A 670 32.81 -45.32 -3.46
N TYR A 671 32.79 -45.87 -4.67
CA TYR A 671 33.86 -45.63 -5.63
C TYR A 671 34.04 -44.14 -5.93
N ALA A 672 32.95 -43.43 -6.22
CA ALA A 672 33.00 -42.02 -6.57
C ALA A 672 33.50 -41.13 -5.42
N LEU A 673 33.22 -41.48 -4.15
CA LEU A 673 33.83 -40.86 -2.97
C LEU A 673 35.36 -41.07 -2.96
N GLY A 674 35.82 -42.30 -3.22
CA GLY A 674 37.25 -42.61 -3.31
C GLY A 674 37.96 -41.87 -4.46
N ALA A 675 37.33 -41.82 -5.64
CA ALA A 675 37.82 -41.04 -6.77
C ALA A 675 37.88 -39.54 -6.46
N THR A 676 36.89 -39.02 -5.73
CA THR A 676 36.86 -37.62 -5.29
C THR A 676 37.98 -37.33 -4.29
N MET A 677 38.22 -38.23 -3.33
CA MET A 677 39.37 -38.15 -2.41
C MET A 677 40.70 -38.14 -3.15
N TYR A 678 40.88 -39.07 -4.09
CA TYR A 678 42.07 -39.15 -4.92
C TYR A 678 42.30 -37.84 -5.68
N LYS A 679 41.26 -37.29 -6.32
CA LYS A 679 41.32 -36.02 -7.05
C LYS A 679 41.72 -34.86 -6.14
N MET A 680 41.17 -34.76 -4.94
CA MET A 680 41.52 -33.68 -4.01
C MET A 680 42.99 -33.76 -3.56
N LEU A 681 43.54 -34.97 -3.36
CA LEU A 681 44.90 -35.16 -2.87
C LEU A 681 45.97 -35.06 -3.96
N THR A 682 45.65 -35.46 -5.19
CA THR A 682 46.63 -35.56 -6.29
C THR A 682 46.44 -34.51 -7.38
N LEU A 683 45.27 -33.85 -7.40
CA LEU A 683 44.79 -33.02 -8.51
C LEU A 683 44.58 -33.79 -9.84
N GLY A 684 44.84 -35.11 -9.86
CA GLY A 684 44.70 -36.01 -11.00
C GLY A 684 43.37 -36.78 -11.02
N SER A 685 43.00 -37.31 -12.19
CA SER A 685 41.84 -38.19 -12.33
C SER A 685 42.14 -39.57 -11.76
N MET A 686 41.18 -40.16 -11.04
CA MET A 686 41.30 -41.53 -10.54
C MET A 686 41.27 -42.54 -11.68
N ASN A 687 40.35 -42.38 -12.63
CA ASN A 687 40.32 -43.23 -13.81
C ASN A 687 41.40 -42.78 -14.82
N PRO A 688 42.30 -43.68 -15.25
CA PRO A 688 43.25 -43.39 -16.32
C PRO A 688 42.54 -43.03 -17.63
N PRO A 689 43.15 -42.19 -18.49
CA PRO A 689 42.57 -41.81 -19.78
C PRO A 689 42.18 -43.01 -20.65
N GLU A 690 42.95 -44.10 -20.61
CA GLU A 690 42.64 -45.33 -21.36
C GLU A 690 41.36 -46.01 -20.84
N VAL A 691 41.15 -46.03 -19.52
CA VAL A 691 39.94 -46.60 -18.91
C VAL A 691 38.71 -45.77 -19.32
N VAL A 692 38.82 -44.44 -19.24
CA VAL A 692 37.77 -43.52 -19.69
C VAL A 692 37.43 -43.77 -21.16
N LYS A 693 38.44 -43.84 -22.03
CA LYS A 693 38.26 -44.14 -23.45
C LYS A 693 37.53 -45.47 -23.68
N TYR A 694 37.92 -46.54 -23.00
CA TYR A 694 37.25 -47.83 -23.16
C TYR A 694 35.81 -47.84 -22.63
N MET A 695 35.50 -47.09 -21.57
CA MET A 695 34.12 -46.90 -21.12
C MET A 695 33.29 -46.15 -22.16
N ASP A 696 33.82 -45.06 -22.73
CA ASP A 696 33.16 -44.30 -23.79
C ASP A 696 32.94 -45.15 -25.05
N ASP A 697 33.96 -45.89 -25.48
CA ASP A 697 33.89 -46.81 -26.63
C ASP A 697 32.83 -47.90 -26.39
N ALA A 698 32.74 -48.47 -25.17
CA ALA A 698 31.72 -49.46 -24.84
C ALA A 698 30.30 -48.89 -25.00
N VAL A 699 30.07 -47.68 -24.50
CA VAL A 699 28.78 -47.00 -24.63
C VAL A 699 28.46 -46.71 -26.10
N GLU A 700 29.43 -46.25 -26.88
CA GLU A 700 29.26 -46.01 -28.31
C GLU A 700 28.90 -47.29 -29.07
N GLN A 701 29.61 -48.39 -28.81
CA GLN A 701 29.33 -49.69 -29.42
C GLN A 701 27.93 -50.19 -29.06
N PHE A 702 27.51 -50.03 -27.80
CA PHE A 702 26.16 -50.42 -27.39
C PHE A 702 25.08 -49.71 -28.20
N PHE A 703 25.19 -48.40 -28.39
CA PHE A 703 24.23 -47.63 -29.20
C PHE A 703 24.26 -48.02 -30.68
N ARG A 704 25.43 -48.41 -31.20
CA ARG A 704 25.58 -48.93 -32.57
C ARG A 704 25.19 -50.40 -32.72
N ARG A 705 24.69 -51.05 -31.65
CA ARG A 705 24.42 -52.51 -31.58
C ARG A 705 25.66 -53.36 -31.91
N GLY A 706 26.85 -52.83 -31.64
CA GLY A 706 28.13 -53.51 -31.77
C GLY A 706 28.56 -54.24 -30.49
N ASP A 707 29.79 -54.75 -30.49
CA ASP A 707 30.35 -55.50 -29.37
C ASP A 707 30.90 -54.57 -28.28
N PHE A 708 30.03 -54.14 -27.37
CA PHE A 708 30.42 -53.33 -26.20
C PHE A 708 31.12 -54.14 -25.11
N LYS A 709 30.94 -55.45 -25.06
CA LYS A 709 31.47 -56.31 -23.99
C LYS A 709 32.99 -56.36 -24.03
N THR A 710 33.57 -56.45 -25.22
CA THR A 710 35.04 -56.42 -25.40
C THR A 710 35.67 -55.14 -24.86
N TYR A 711 35.01 -53.99 -25.04
CA TYR A 711 35.52 -52.71 -24.51
C TYR A 711 35.36 -52.61 -22.98
N LEU A 712 34.26 -53.13 -22.42
CA LEU A 712 34.10 -53.24 -20.97
C LEU A 712 35.19 -54.11 -20.33
N GLU A 713 35.51 -55.26 -20.92
CA GLU A 713 36.58 -56.13 -20.39
C GLU A 713 37.96 -55.44 -20.48
N LYS A 714 38.26 -54.76 -21.59
CA LYS A 714 39.48 -53.93 -21.69
C LYS A 714 39.53 -52.84 -20.62
N ALA A 715 38.40 -52.18 -20.33
CA ALA A 715 38.32 -51.18 -19.27
C ALA A 715 38.62 -51.80 -17.89
N LYS A 716 38.01 -52.96 -17.57
CA LYS A 716 38.24 -53.69 -16.31
C LYS A 716 39.69 -54.13 -16.14
N GLU A 717 40.28 -54.76 -17.16
CA GLU A 717 41.67 -55.23 -17.13
C GLU A 717 42.66 -54.08 -16.97
N THR A 718 42.41 -52.97 -17.68
CA THR A 718 43.25 -51.77 -17.60
C THR A 718 43.12 -51.11 -16.24
N TYR A 719 41.90 -51.00 -15.71
CA TYR A 719 41.68 -50.46 -14.38
C TYR A 719 42.29 -51.34 -13.28
N ALA A 720 42.19 -52.67 -13.39
CA ALA A 720 42.79 -53.61 -12.44
C ALA A 720 44.32 -53.50 -12.38
N ARG A 721 44.99 -53.30 -13.53
CA ARG A 721 46.44 -53.04 -13.59
C ARG A 721 46.82 -51.69 -12.97
N PHE A 722 46.00 -50.66 -13.17
CA PHE A 722 46.21 -49.38 -12.51
C PHE A 722 46.03 -49.52 -10.98
N TYR A 723 44.96 -50.17 -10.53
CA TYR A 723 44.67 -50.40 -9.12
C TYR A 723 45.79 -51.15 -8.37
N SER A 724 46.42 -52.14 -9.02
CA SER A 724 47.51 -52.90 -8.39
C SER A 724 48.76 -52.06 -8.14
N SER A 725 49.00 -51.03 -8.97
CA SER A 725 50.13 -50.09 -8.84
C SER A 725 49.78 -48.79 -8.10
N LEU A 726 48.52 -48.60 -7.74
CA LEU A 726 48.02 -47.38 -7.08
C LEU A 726 48.73 -47.11 -5.74
N ASN A 727 49.57 -46.08 -5.73
CA ASN A 727 50.21 -45.55 -4.54
C ASN A 727 50.02 -44.02 -4.46
N LEU A 728 50.15 -43.48 -3.26
CA LEU A 728 49.94 -42.05 -2.98
C LEU A 728 51.08 -41.57 -2.06
N PRO A 729 52.26 -41.25 -2.62
CA PRO A 729 53.40 -40.80 -1.81
C PRO A 729 53.06 -39.47 -1.11
N GLY A 730 53.45 -39.36 0.16
CA GLY A 730 53.22 -38.15 0.97
C GLY A 730 51.81 -38.02 1.58
N VAL A 731 50.92 -38.99 1.34
CA VAL A 731 49.58 -39.06 1.96
C VAL A 731 49.60 -39.98 3.18
N ASP A 732 48.84 -39.66 4.23
CA ASP A 732 48.74 -40.51 5.43
C ASP A 732 48.33 -41.95 5.06
N PRO A 733 49.02 -42.98 5.58
CA PRO A 733 48.74 -44.38 5.23
C PRO A 733 47.30 -44.83 5.48
N GLY A 734 46.63 -44.26 6.49
CA GLY A 734 45.22 -44.51 6.76
C GLY A 734 44.32 -44.00 5.64
N LEU A 735 44.57 -42.79 5.14
CA LEU A 735 43.84 -42.25 3.97
C LEU A 735 44.10 -43.08 2.71
N VAL A 736 45.34 -43.51 2.48
CA VAL A 736 45.68 -44.38 1.33
C VAL A 736 44.91 -45.70 1.41
N LYS A 737 44.83 -46.31 2.60
CA LYS A 737 44.05 -47.52 2.84
C LYS A 737 42.57 -47.30 2.48
N VAL A 738 41.94 -46.27 3.04
CA VAL A 738 40.52 -45.94 2.78
C VAL A 738 40.27 -45.74 1.29
N ILE A 739 41.10 -44.94 0.61
CA ILE A 739 40.96 -44.69 -0.83
C ILE A 739 41.04 -46.00 -1.61
N ARG A 740 42.03 -46.86 -1.32
CA ARG A 740 42.19 -48.17 -1.99
C ARG A 740 41.01 -49.12 -1.76
N GLU A 741 40.35 -49.05 -0.61
CA GLU A 741 39.15 -49.85 -0.32
C GLU A 741 37.92 -49.31 -1.07
N LEU A 742 37.74 -47.98 -1.08
CA LEU A 742 36.64 -47.32 -1.79
C LEU A 742 36.68 -47.56 -3.30
N VAL A 743 37.87 -47.51 -3.90
CA VAL A 743 38.06 -47.62 -5.36
C VAL A 743 38.39 -49.04 -5.84
N ASN A 744 38.10 -50.06 -5.01
CA ASN A 744 38.37 -51.45 -5.34
C ASN A 744 37.67 -51.85 -6.66
N PRO A 745 38.35 -52.54 -7.60
CA PRO A 745 37.74 -53.01 -8.84
C PRO A 745 36.56 -53.97 -8.59
N ASP A 746 36.59 -54.72 -7.49
CA ASP A 746 35.49 -55.56 -7.03
C ASP A 746 34.51 -54.71 -6.18
N PRO A 747 33.27 -54.46 -6.64
CA PRO A 747 32.32 -53.62 -5.93
C PRO A 747 31.92 -54.17 -4.56
N GLU A 748 31.94 -55.49 -4.36
CA GLU A 748 31.56 -56.11 -3.09
C GLU A 748 32.59 -55.85 -1.99
N ARG A 749 33.85 -55.58 -2.36
CA ARG A 749 34.92 -55.24 -1.43
C ARG A 749 34.91 -53.78 -0.99
N ARG A 750 34.11 -52.92 -1.63
CA ARG A 750 34.01 -51.50 -1.24
C ARG A 750 33.22 -51.40 0.06
N PRO A 751 33.69 -50.68 1.08
CA PRO A 751 33.00 -50.57 2.36
C PRO A 751 31.69 -49.78 2.23
N ALA A 752 30.78 -49.97 3.18
CA ALA A 752 29.58 -49.15 3.27
C ALA A 752 29.90 -47.76 3.85
N ALA A 753 29.09 -46.74 3.53
CA ALA A 753 29.31 -45.36 3.95
C ALA A 753 29.52 -45.21 5.48
N HIS A 754 28.73 -45.90 6.30
CA HIS A 754 28.86 -45.84 7.77
C HIS A 754 30.20 -46.39 8.31
N GLN A 755 30.80 -47.37 7.63
CA GLN A 755 32.12 -47.89 7.99
C GLN A 755 33.20 -46.85 7.70
N VAL A 756 33.09 -46.20 6.54
CA VAL A 756 34.02 -45.14 6.09
C VAL A 756 33.95 -43.92 7.01
N ILE A 757 32.77 -43.54 7.50
CA ILE A 757 32.61 -42.47 8.49
C ILE A 757 33.49 -42.74 9.72
N THR A 758 33.41 -43.96 10.27
CA THR A 758 34.18 -44.35 11.46
C THR A 758 35.68 -44.28 11.20
N GLU A 759 36.14 -44.77 10.05
CA GLU A 759 37.56 -44.73 9.69
C GLU A 759 38.08 -43.31 9.48
N LEU A 760 37.31 -42.46 8.78
CA LEU A 760 37.68 -41.05 8.55
C LEU A 760 37.71 -40.25 9.85
N GLU A 761 36.83 -40.52 10.81
CA GLU A 761 36.87 -39.89 12.15
C GLU A 761 38.15 -40.26 12.92
N VAL A 762 38.57 -41.52 12.88
CA VAL A 762 39.81 -41.97 13.51
C VAL A 762 41.03 -41.31 12.86
N ILE A 763 41.07 -41.25 11.53
CA ILE A 763 42.14 -40.61 10.79
C ILE A 763 42.18 -39.10 11.09
N LEU A 764 41.02 -38.43 11.11
CA LEU A 764 40.95 -37.01 11.39
C LEU A 764 41.46 -36.67 12.80
N ARG A 765 41.13 -37.49 13.82
CA ARG A 765 41.67 -37.34 15.18
C ARG A 765 43.18 -37.55 15.23
N LYS A 766 43.71 -38.48 14.43
CA LYS A 766 45.15 -38.73 14.32
C LYS A 766 45.88 -37.53 13.69
N LEU A 767 45.33 -36.97 12.61
CA LEU A 767 45.88 -35.80 11.94
C LEU A 767 45.75 -34.54 12.81
N GLU A 768 44.67 -34.44 13.59
CA GLU A 768 44.31 -33.26 14.39
C GLU A 768 43.86 -33.68 15.80
N PRO A 769 44.79 -33.92 16.74
CA PRO A 769 44.46 -34.44 18.09
C PRO A 769 43.52 -33.55 18.92
N ARG A 770 43.37 -32.28 18.56
CA ARG A 770 42.45 -31.33 19.19
C ARG A 770 41.01 -31.41 18.64
N TYR A 771 40.75 -32.30 17.68
CA TYR A 771 39.42 -32.55 17.14
C TYR A 771 38.56 -33.35 18.12
N THR A 772 37.52 -32.72 18.66
CA THR A 772 36.45 -33.38 19.45
C THR A 772 35.17 -33.42 18.62
N VAL A 773 34.52 -34.60 18.58
CA VAL A 773 33.31 -34.87 17.77
C VAL A 773 32.11 -34.07 18.23
#